data_AF-A0A2H0PHS0-F1
#
_entry.id   AF-A0A2H0PHS0-F1
#
_cell.length_a   1.000
_cell.length_b   1.000
_cell.length_c   1.000
_cell.angle_alpha   90.00
_cell.angle_beta   90.00
_cell.angle_gamma   90.00
#
_symmetry.space_group_name_H-M   'P 1'
#
loop_
_entity.id
_entity.type
_entity.pdbx_description
1 polymer ?
#
loop_
_entity_poly.entity_id
_entity_poly.type
_entity_poly.pdbx_seq_one_letter_code
_entity_poly.pdbx_strand_id
1 'polypeptide(L)'
;MKRTYIWLAVLAVMGLSITSHAATLSVTKTDDTADGKCDSDCSLREAIVAANTTPEVDTIHLSPGTYKITLLGADDAGLVGDFDIKAPIEIVGNTSNPTDVLIDGQGKSRVFDVFNNSKLTLKGLRVTGGYADKGACLLASGGGSFDLSHVSFFLCKATQLGGAIMLSGAAESSMDNGAITISDSTGSGGGVFVSNSILKVSNFQLNSNSANQGGAVALDNGAMSVTSSSFVTNVATVDGGAIFVKGAQSIVILKSDTFNGNKASVGGAVALSDGKVTINKSAVFYNTATTQGGGLYLNKSADIFGSTVAANESLKGKGGGIYLGPSAVVNLTNVSVKRNLASEGAGVYGQNAAAGFFLQNDLIVYNVALDVKDAHDLSAAALSKGHNLIGSTNAKNITIQASDKLDVDATIGETGNLIEGKAAGGTYVEVLGLSSAINAGDCAGLDQSFFGSDQLGHVRVGACDVGAIEAVCGDGIVQSKIGEECEDGNANNQDACLNTCLKAICGDGQVQAGVEICDDGNKINDDGCSNTCQSPTCGDGIIQQSNGETCDDGNANNEDGCLDSCVLAKCGDGVVQKGVEECDDGNVVDGDKCSSACKIEKVEPKQDEPLPPVPPVASGPASDIKPGVPGSDSLNTGSNTGVGQVGGELSQPAAATSSSGSCTLIR
;
A
#
# COMPACT_ATOMS: atom_id res chain seq x y z
N MET A 1 23.76 68.49 66.44
CA MET A 1 23.15 67.36 65.68
C MET A 1 22.74 66.26 66.65
N LYS A 2 21.48 65.82 66.61
CA LYS A 2 20.98 64.49 67.02
C LYS A 2 19.56 64.38 66.42
N ARG A 3 19.29 63.35 65.63
CA ARG A 3 17.99 63.18 64.94
C ARG A 3 17.03 62.41 65.86
N THR A 4 15.79 62.91 65.97
CA THR A 4 14.67 62.12 66.46
C THR A 4 14.23 61.19 65.33
N TYR A 5 14.14 59.89 65.59
CA TYR A 5 13.50 58.94 64.67
C TYR A 5 12.20 58.44 65.31
N ILE A 6 11.09 58.64 64.59
CA ILE A 6 9.78 58.11 64.94
C ILE A 6 9.73 56.67 64.38
N TRP A 7 9.38 55.70 65.22
CA TRP A 7 9.11 54.34 64.76
C TRP A 7 7.70 54.30 64.12
N LEU A 8 7.63 54.22 62.80
CA LEU A 8 6.44 53.68 62.14
C LEU A 8 6.46 52.16 62.28
N ALA A 9 5.40 51.60 62.87
CA ALA A 9 5.15 50.18 62.79
C ALA A 9 4.63 49.86 61.37
N VAL A 10 5.46 49.24 60.54
CA VAL A 10 5.00 48.68 59.26
C VAL A 10 4.18 47.44 59.57
N LEU A 11 2.86 47.54 59.38
CA LEU A 11 1.97 46.40 59.50
C LEU A 11 2.20 45.49 58.28
N ALA A 12 3.02 44.46 58.45
CA ALA A 12 3.28 43.47 57.41
C ALA A 12 2.00 42.66 57.15
N VAL A 13 1.26 43.04 56.11
CA VAL A 13 0.20 42.19 55.56
C VAL A 13 0.87 40.95 54.99
N MET A 14 0.85 39.86 55.76
CA MET A 14 1.13 38.53 55.22
C MET A 14 0.01 38.22 54.22
N GLY A 15 0.27 38.53 52.94
CA GLY A 15 -0.53 37.99 51.85
C GLY A 15 -0.43 36.48 51.92
N LEU A 16 -1.54 35.82 52.28
CA LEU A 16 -1.66 34.39 52.04
C LEU A 16 -1.61 34.20 50.53
N SER A 17 -0.49 33.65 50.04
CA SER A 17 -0.44 33.05 48.71
C SER A 17 -1.40 31.87 48.70
N ILE A 18 -2.67 32.14 48.38
CA ILE A 18 -3.63 31.11 48.04
C ILE A 18 -3.05 30.42 46.81
N THR A 19 -2.74 29.14 46.92
CA THR A 19 -2.36 28.34 45.77
C THR A 19 -3.59 28.19 44.88
N SER A 20 -3.62 28.94 43.78
CA SER A 20 -4.46 28.61 42.64
C SER A 20 -4.19 27.16 42.26
N HIS A 21 -5.27 26.41 42.09
CA HIS A 21 -5.23 25.08 41.50
C HIS A 21 -6.05 25.17 40.23
N ALA A 22 -5.63 24.46 39.18
CA ALA A 22 -6.40 24.33 37.95
C ALA A 22 -7.85 23.93 38.26
N ALA A 23 -8.79 24.72 37.77
CA ALA A 23 -10.21 24.48 37.89
C ALA A 23 -10.69 23.44 36.87
N THR A 24 -11.75 22.73 37.21
CA THR A 24 -12.48 21.85 36.29
C THR A 24 -13.89 22.42 36.10
N LEU A 25 -14.13 22.99 34.92
CA LEU A 25 -15.39 23.60 34.52
C LEU A 25 -16.19 22.60 33.69
N SER A 26 -17.50 22.52 33.89
CA SER A 26 -18.40 21.64 33.15
C SER A 26 -19.46 22.47 32.45
N VAL A 27 -19.48 22.43 31.11
CA VAL A 27 -20.46 23.18 30.32
C VAL A 27 -21.80 22.45 30.38
N THR A 28 -22.83 23.12 30.89
CA THR A 28 -24.15 22.52 31.17
C THR A 28 -25.15 22.67 30.01
N LYS A 29 -24.93 23.63 29.10
CA LYS A 29 -25.81 23.89 27.94
C LYS A 29 -25.03 24.17 26.64
N THR A 30 -25.66 23.90 25.50
CA THR A 30 -25.09 24.14 24.16
C THR A 30 -25.30 25.56 23.64
N ASP A 31 -26.19 26.34 24.27
CA ASP A 31 -26.54 27.69 23.85
C ASP A 31 -25.43 28.69 24.23
N ASP A 32 -25.00 29.49 23.26
CA ASP A 32 -23.98 30.53 23.43
C ASP A 32 -24.56 31.77 24.13
N THR A 33 -24.37 31.82 25.45
CA THR A 33 -24.72 32.95 26.31
C THR A 33 -23.49 33.54 26.98
N ALA A 34 -23.63 34.78 27.48
CA ALA A 34 -22.60 35.50 28.22
C ALA A 34 -23.20 36.26 29.43
N ASP A 35 -23.79 35.54 30.40
CA ASP A 35 -24.36 36.15 31.60
C ASP A 35 -23.28 36.63 32.61
N GLY A 36 -22.06 36.12 32.45
CA GLY A 36 -20.88 36.45 33.25
C GLY A 36 -20.47 35.40 34.30
N LYS A 37 -21.11 34.22 34.35
CA LYS A 37 -20.77 33.15 35.31
C LYS A 37 -20.90 31.74 34.71
N CYS A 38 -19.86 30.93 34.89
CA CYS A 38 -20.00 29.49 34.77
C CYS A 38 -20.55 28.91 36.07
N ASP A 39 -21.88 28.78 36.19
CA ASP A 39 -22.54 28.06 37.29
C ASP A 39 -23.44 26.91 36.78
N SER A 40 -24.58 26.65 37.42
CA SER A 40 -25.62 25.73 36.93
C SER A 40 -26.06 25.96 35.48
N ASP A 41 -26.00 27.20 34.99
CA ASP A 41 -26.36 27.56 33.61
C ASP A 41 -25.12 27.84 32.71
N CYS A 42 -23.96 27.21 32.97
CA CYS A 42 -22.72 27.51 32.24
C CYS A 42 -22.73 27.11 30.73
N SER A 43 -22.52 28.11 29.85
CA SER A 43 -22.19 27.96 28.43
C SER A 43 -20.70 27.71 28.17
N LEU A 44 -20.34 27.34 26.93
CA LEU A 44 -18.93 27.26 26.50
C LEU A 44 -18.21 28.61 26.62
N ARG A 45 -18.90 29.72 26.30
CA ARG A 45 -18.32 31.07 26.42
C ARG A 45 -18.09 31.44 27.87
N GLU A 46 -19.06 31.17 28.74
CA GLU A 46 -18.96 31.43 30.18
C GLU A 46 -17.85 30.61 30.84
N ALA A 47 -17.64 29.36 30.41
CA ALA A 47 -16.50 28.55 30.85
C ALA A 47 -15.14 29.13 30.38
N ILE A 48 -15.01 29.50 29.11
CA ILE A 48 -13.76 30.07 28.55
C ILE A 48 -13.46 31.44 29.19
N VAL A 49 -14.47 32.31 29.35
CA VAL A 49 -14.32 33.60 30.05
C VAL A 49 -13.91 33.42 31.51
N ALA A 50 -14.41 32.40 32.21
CA ALA A 50 -13.98 32.08 33.57
C ALA A 50 -12.52 31.59 33.61
N ALA A 51 -12.15 30.63 32.76
CA ALA A 51 -10.79 30.09 32.67
C ALA A 51 -9.74 31.16 32.31
N ASN A 52 -10.09 32.11 31.44
CA ASN A 52 -9.25 33.26 31.09
C ASN A 52 -8.93 34.21 32.28
N THR A 53 -9.52 33.99 33.47
CA THR A 53 -9.19 34.77 34.68
C THR A 53 -8.05 34.19 35.52
N THR A 54 -7.58 32.97 35.22
CA THR A 54 -6.51 32.30 35.98
C THR A 54 -5.20 32.18 35.18
N PRO A 55 -4.04 32.00 35.83
CA PRO A 55 -2.77 31.68 35.17
C PRO A 55 -2.50 30.17 35.07
N GLU A 56 -3.39 29.34 35.62
CA GLU A 56 -3.25 27.88 35.64
C GLU A 56 -3.81 27.26 34.35
N VAL A 57 -3.63 25.94 34.16
CA VAL A 57 -4.22 25.23 33.02
C VAL A 57 -5.61 24.72 33.39
N ASP A 58 -6.62 25.58 33.28
CA ASP A 58 -8.01 25.22 33.58
C ASP A 58 -8.59 24.27 32.51
N THR A 59 -9.39 23.28 32.96
CA THR A 59 -9.98 22.23 32.12
C THR A 59 -11.48 22.43 31.96
N ILE A 60 -11.97 22.44 30.71
CA ILE A 60 -13.37 22.62 30.35
C ILE A 60 -13.90 21.31 29.72
N HIS A 61 -14.87 20.68 30.37
CA HIS A 61 -15.54 19.48 29.85
C HIS A 61 -16.81 19.82 29.06
N LEU A 62 -16.94 19.20 27.89
CA LEU A 62 -18.09 19.30 27.00
C LEU A 62 -18.89 17.99 26.99
N SER A 63 -20.22 18.11 27.06
CA SER A 63 -21.14 16.99 26.84
C SER A 63 -21.40 16.80 25.33
N PRO A 64 -21.88 15.63 24.89
CA PRO A 64 -22.39 15.45 23.53
C PRO A 64 -23.39 16.55 23.14
N GLY A 65 -23.16 17.22 22.02
CA GLY A 65 -23.92 18.40 21.61
C GLY A 65 -23.26 19.24 20.53
N THR A 66 -23.98 20.27 20.07
CA THR A 66 -23.51 21.23 19.05
C THR A 66 -23.50 22.64 19.62
N TYR A 67 -22.31 23.10 19.98
CA TYR A 67 -22.02 24.41 20.57
C TYR A 67 -21.88 25.46 19.45
N LYS A 68 -22.89 26.30 19.27
CA LYS A 68 -22.98 27.25 18.14
C LYS A 68 -22.63 28.66 18.57
N ILE A 69 -21.70 29.31 17.89
CA ILE A 69 -21.48 30.76 18.07
C ILE A 69 -22.70 31.51 17.52
N THR A 70 -23.44 32.18 18.40
CA THR A 70 -24.65 32.96 18.06
C THR A 70 -24.54 34.43 18.47
N LEU A 71 -23.70 34.75 19.46
CA LEU A 71 -23.40 36.12 19.88
C LEU A 71 -22.40 36.74 18.90
N LEU A 72 -22.90 37.45 17.88
CA LEU A 72 -22.07 38.04 16.82
C LEU A 72 -21.63 39.48 17.17
N GLY A 73 -20.37 39.79 16.90
CA GLY A 73 -19.81 41.13 17.05
C GLY A 73 -18.40 41.21 16.44
N ALA A 74 -17.79 42.40 16.49
CA ALA A 74 -16.33 42.51 16.43
C ALA A 74 -15.81 42.48 17.87
N ASP A 75 -14.77 41.70 18.14
CA ASP A 75 -14.30 41.46 19.51
C ASP A 75 -13.29 42.50 20.03
N ASP A 76 -13.30 42.68 21.35
CA ASP A 76 -12.23 43.25 22.19
C ASP A 76 -12.03 42.48 23.53
N ALA A 77 -12.88 41.47 23.87
CA ALA A 77 -13.07 40.98 25.24
C ALA A 77 -13.61 39.53 25.44
N GLY A 78 -13.99 38.80 24.38
CA GLY A 78 -14.45 37.40 24.42
C GLY A 78 -15.94 37.21 24.70
N LEU A 79 -16.68 38.30 24.92
CA LEU A 79 -18.12 38.30 25.24
C LEU A 79 -19.02 38.13 24.00
N VAL A 80 -18.48 38.36 22.80
CA VAL A 80 -19.13 38.19 21.49
C VAL A 80 -18.07 37.74 20.46
N GLY A 81 -18.51 37.22 19.32
CA GLY A 81 -17.61 36.78 18.25
C GLY A 81 -16.99 35.42 18.55
N ASP A 82 -15.68 35.32 18.33
CA ASP A 82 -14.79 34.20 18.60
C ASP A 82 -14.87 33.71 20.06
N PHE A 83 -14.25 32.57 20.33
CA PHE A 83 -13.77 32.22 21.67
C PHE A 83 -12.31 32.65 21.84
N ASP A 84 -12.10 33.72 22.61
CA ASP A 84 -10.79 34.19 23.01
C ASP A 84 -10.09 33.21 23.95
N ILE A 85 -8.84 32.86 23.64
CA ILE A 85 -7.96 32.13 24.55
C ILE A 85 -6.83 33.08 24.96
N LYS A 86 -6.96 33.61 26.19
CA LYS A 86 -6.09 34.63 26.83
C LYS A 86 -5.33 34.07 28.05
N ALA A 87 -5.56 32.81 28.39
CA ALA A 87 -4.84 32.00 29.37
C ALA A 87 -4.56 30.58 28.79
N PRO A 88 -3.80 29.71 29.48
CA PRO A 88 -3.72 28.29 29.14
C PRO A 88 -5.05 27.56 29.44
N ILE A 89 -5.70 26.99 28.42
CA ILE A 89 -7.00 26.31 28.55
C ILE A 89 -6.95 24.94 27.88
N GLU A 90 -7.50 23.92 28.54
CA GLU A 90 -7.80 22.62 27.94
C GLU A 90 -9.32 22.43 27.76
N ILE A 91 -9.77 22.03 26.57
CA ILE A 91 -11.17 21.74 26.26
C ILE A 91 -11.30 20.28 25.82
N VAL A 92 -12.13 19.52 26.54
CA VAL A 92 -12.25 18.06 26.42
C VAL A 92 -13.68 17.66 26.06
N GLY A 93 -13.85 17.09 24.86
CA GLY A 93 -15.05 16.40 24.42
C GLY A 93 -14.96 14.88 24.66
N ASN A 94 -15.47 14.10 23.72
CA ASN A 94 -15.43 12.63 23.76
C ASN A 94 -14.30 12.09 22.87
N THR A 95 -13.16 11.70 23.45
CA THR A 95 -12.04 11.10 22.70
C THR A 95 -12.36 9.72 22.11
N SER A 96 -13.33 8.99 22.65
CA SER A 96 -13.75 7.68 22.14
C SER A 96 -14.73 7.80 20.96
N ASN A 97 -15.43 8.93 20.85
CA ASN A 97 -16.21 9.30 19.66
C ASN A 97 -16.21 10.83 19.48
N PRO A 98 -15.20 11.40 18.81
CA PRO A 98 -15.11 12.84 18.57
C PRO A 98 -16.29 13.41 17.78
N THR A 99 -17.13 12.57 17.16
CA THR A 99 -18.29 13.06 16.41
C THR A 99 -19.41 13.60 17.30
N ASP A 100 -19.47 13.19 18.58
CA ASP A 100 -20.50 13.60 19.54
C ASP A 100 -20.44 15.08 19.93
N VAL A 101 -19.27 15.71 19.83
CA VAL A 101 -19.03 17.10 20.26
C VAL A 101 -18.65 17.94 19.06
N LEU A 102 -19.49 18.94 18.73
CA LEU A 102 -19.29 19.83 17.60
C LEU A 102 -19.32 21.29 18.05
N ILE A 103 -18.33 22.08 17.63
CA ILE A 103 -18.28 23.53 17.82
C ILE A 103 -18.44 24.20 16.44
N ASP A 104 -19.39 25.12 16.30
CA ASP A 104 -19.90 25.60 15.00
C ASP A 104 -19.93 27.13 14.92
N GLY A 105 -19.06 27.70 14.07
CA GLY A 105 -19.00 29.14 13.74
C GLY A 105 -20.12 29.63 12.80
N GLN A 106 -20.97 28.72 12.31
CA GLN A 106 -22.14 28.97 11.45
C GLN A 106 -21.88 29.77 10.15
N GLY A 107 -20.62 29.88 9.72
CA GLY A 107 -20.18 30.66 8.57
C GLY A 107 -20.16 32.18 8.83
N LYS A 108 -20.07 32.63 10.09
CA LYS A 108 -20.28 34.04 10.48
C LYS A 108 -19.13 34.72 11.24
N SER A 109 -18.30 33.94 11.93
CA SER A 109 -17.17 34.43 12.73
C SER A 109 -16.04 33.41 12.69
N ARG A 110 -14.87 33.78 13.19
CA ARG A 110 -13.86 32.82 13.62
C ARG A 110 -14.40 31.98 14.80
N VAL A 111 -13.90 30.77 14.98
CA VAL A 111 -14.24 29.95 16.17
C VAL A 111 -13.31 30.22 17.35
N PHE A 112 -11.98 30.16 17.19
CA PHE A 112 -11.01 30.44 18.25
C PHE A 112 -9.93 31.44 17.81
N ASP A 113 -9.59 32.41 18.67
CA ASP A 113 -8.36 33.21 18.55
C ASP A 113 -7.49 33.03 19.81
N VAL A 114 -6.25 32.57 19.62
CA VAL A 114 -5.30 32.28 20.69
C VAL A 114 -4.25 33.39 20.74
N PHE A 115 -4.36 34.19 21.80
CA PHE A 115 -3.58 35.40 22.00
C PHE A 115 -2.14 35.09 22.46
N ASN A 116 -1.26 36.09 22.35
CA ASN A 116 0.16 36.00 22.67
C ASN A 116 0.46 35.29 24.00
N ASN A 117 1.31 34.26 23.98
CA ASN A 117 1.71 33.43 25.12
C ASN A 117 0.58 32.59 25.76
N SER A 118 -0.61 32.55 25.16
CA SER A 118 -1.72 31.67 25.58
C SER A 118 -1.60 30.29 24.90
N LYS A 119 -2.30 29.29 25.43
CA LYS A 119 -2.30 27.94 24.86
C LYS A 119 -3.69 27.32 24.87
N LEU A 120 -4.13 26.81 23.73
CA LEU A 120 -5.37 26.05 23.60
C LEU A 120 -5.09 24.56 23.38
N THR A 121 -5.45 23.72 24.33
CA THR A 121 -5.44 22.26 24.14
C THR A 121 -6.86 21.79 23.80
N LEU A 122 -7.06 21.15 22.64
CA LEU A 122 -8.36 20.57 22.24
C LEU A 122 -8.26 19.04 22.17
N LYS A 123 -9.22 18.35 22.78
CA LYS A 123 -9.28 16.89 22.84
C LYS A 123 -10.66 16.34 22.48
N GLY A 124 -10.72 15.40 21.53
CA GLY A 124 -11.92 14.57 21.30
C GLY A 124 -13.16 15.32 20.83
N LEU A 125 -13.03 16.23 19.86
CA LEU A 125 -14.14 17.07 19.39
C LEU A 125 -13.97 17.50 17.93
N ARG A 126 -15.00 18.10 17.35
CA ARG A 126 -14.93 18.69 16.00
C ARG A 126 -15.23 20.18 16.01
N VAL A 127 -14.66 20.89 15.03
CA VAL A 127 -14.87 22.32 14.80
C VAL A 127 -15.29 22.54 13.34
N THR A 128 -16.30 23.38 13.10
CA THR A 128 -16.85 23.62 11.77
C THR A 128 -17.25 25.08 11.55
N GLY A 129 -17.40 25.47 10.28
CA GLY A 129 -18.11 26.69 9.90
C GLY A 129 -17.43 27.99 10.32
N GLY A 130 -16.12 27.97 10.56
CA GLY A 130 -15.35 29.17 10.81
C GLY A 130 -15.23 30.04 9.56
N TYR A 131 -15.45 31.34 9.69
CA TYR A 131 -15.32 32.32 8.61
C TYR A 131 -14.60 33.58 9.10
N ALA A 132 -13.40 33.85 8.57
CA ALA A 132 -12.58 34.98 8.96
C ALA A 132 -11.60 35.37 7.83
N ASP A 133 -10.78 36.40 8.04
CA ASP A 133 -9.67 36.68 7.13
C ASP A 133 -8.52 35.68 7.28
N LYS A 134 -8.26 35.23 8.52
CA LYS A 134 -7.09 34.39 8.87
C LYS A 134 -7.45 33.38 9.95
N GLY A 135 -7.05 32.12 9.75
CA GLY A 135 -7.24 31.03 10.72
C GLY A 135 -8.70 30.85 11.08
N ALA A 136 -9.56 30.55 10.09
CA ALA A 136 -10.99 30.81 10.24
C ALA A 136 -11.69 29.93 11.28
N CYS A 137 -11.16 28.75 11.60
CA CYS A 137 -11.57 27.99 12.77
C CYS A 137 -10.61 28.16 13.95
N LEU A 138 -9.31 28.34 13.72
CA LEU A 138 -8.33 28.63 14.77
C LEU A 138 -7.25 29.60 14.24
N LEU A 139 -7.16 30.79 14.84
CA LEU A 139 -5.97 31.64 14.74
C LEU A 139 -5.14 31.46 16.01
N ALA A 140 -3.82 31.29 15.84
CA ALA A 140 -2.84 31.39 16.90
C ALA A 140 -1.78 32.40 16.47
N SER A 141 -1.65 33.50 17.20
CA SER A 141 -0.83 34.64 16.77
C SER A 141 -0.01 35.26 17.89
N GLY A 142 1.06 35.96 17.51
CA GLY A 142 1.94 36.69 18.45
C GLY A 142 2.57 35.81 19.55
N GLY A 143 2.73 34.50 19.31
CA GLY A 143 3.22 33.53 20.30
C GLY A 143 2.13 32.76 21.03
N GLY A 144 0.85 32.91 20.66
CA GLY A 144 -0.21 31.95 21.02
C GLY A 144 0.03 30.58 20.39
N SER A 145 -0.40 29.51 21.05
CA SER A 145 -0.08 28.12 20.71
C SER A 145 -1.27 27.16 20.86
N PHE A 146 -1.22 26.00 20.21
CA PHE A 146 -2.24 24.95 20.38
C PHE A 146 -1.66 23.53 20.42
N ASP A 147 -2.37 22.63 21.10
CA ASP A 147 -2.18 21.17 20.97
C ASP A 147 -3.54 20.53 20.63
N LEU A 148 -3.57 19.69 19.61
CA LEU A 148 -4.78 18.97 19.18
C LEU A 148 -4.57 17.47 19.29
N SER A 149 -5.51 16.74 19.90
CA SER A 149 -5.53 15.27 19.82
C SER A 149 -6.96 14.76 19.64
N HIS A 150 -7.19 13.91 18.63
CA HIS A 150 -8.54 13.41 18.29
C HIS A 150 -9.50 14.56 17.93
N VAL A 151 -9.00 15.54 17.17
CA VAL A 151 -9.75 16.74 16.74
C VAL A 151 -9.93 16.76 15.23
N SER A 152 -11.09 17.21 14.74
CA SER A 152 -11.29 17.45 13.31
C SER A 152 -11.88 18.81 12.98
N PHE A 153 -11.29 19.50 12.00
CA PHE A 153 -11.78 20.75 11.42
C PHE A 153 -12.37 20.47 10.03
N PHE A 154 -13.54 21.06 9.74
CA PHE A 154 -14.14 20.95 8.41
C PHE A 154 -14.96 22.21 8.04
N LEU A 155 -15.08 22.50 6.73
CA LEU A 155 -15.85 23.64 6.22
C LEU A 155 -15.43 24.99 6.82
N CYS A 156 -14.13 25.15 7.09
CA CYS A 156 -13.53 26.40 7.56
C CYS A 156 -13.04 27.23 6.37
N LYS A 157 -13.26 28.55 6.37
CA LYS A 157 -12.99 29.42 5.22
C LYS A 157 -12.31 30.73 5.58
N ALA A 158 -11.06 30.91 5.11
CA ALA A 158 -10.28 32.13 5.27
C ALA A 158 -10.28 32.98 3.99
N THR A 159 -10.39 34.31 4.12
CA THR A 159 -10.24 35.22 2.96
C THR A 159 -8.79 35.48 2.55
N GLN A 160 -7.80 35.17 3.41
CA GLN A 160 -6.38 35.44 3.16
C GLN A 160 -5.45 34.24 3.45
N LEU A 161 -5.47 33.68 4.67
CA LEU A 161 -4.45 32.71 5.11
C LEU A 161 -5.02 31.67 6.08
N GLY A 162 -4.73 30.38 5.87
CA GLY A 162 -5.06 29.32 6.82
C GLY A 162 -6.57 29.08 6.93
N GLY A 163 -7.14 28.37 5.96
CA GLY A 163 -8.59 28.17 5.85
C GLY A 163 -9.23 27.57 7.09
N ALA A 164 -8.62 26.53 7.68
CA ALA A 164 -8.94 26.10 9.04
C ALA A 164 -8.06 26.80 10.08
N ILE A 165 -6.74 26.69 9.95
CA ILE A 165 -5.78 27.08 10.98
C ILE A 165 -4.72 28.06 10.45
N MET A 166 -4.42 29.11 11.20
CA MET A 166 -3.21 29.91 11.00
C MET A 166 -2.38 29.95 12.30
N LEU A 167 -1.08 29.64 12.19
CA LEU A 167 -0.11 29.66 13.30
C LEU A 167 0.99 30.69 13.00
N SER A 168 1.25 31.61 13.94
CA SER A 168 2.23 32.69 13.75
C SER A 168 2.86 33.24 15.04
N GLY A 169 4.13 33.62 14.95
CA GLY A 169 4.84 34.37 16.00
C GLY A 169 5.70 33.55 16.96
N ALA A 170 6.53 32.64 16.45
CA ALA A 170 7.52 31.85 17.20
C ALA A 170 6.97 30.88 18.25
N ALA A 171 5.70 30.48 18.12
CA ALA A 171 5.11 29.40 18.89
C ALA A 171 5.51 28.01 18.35
N GLU A 172 5.48 27.01 19.22
CA GLU A 172 5.36 25.59 18.83
C GLU A 172 3.92 25.14 19.03
N SER A 173 3.40 24.26 18.17
CA SER A 173 2.05 23.69 18.28
C SER A 173 2.00 22.28 17.69
N SER A 174 1.05 21.45 18.14
CA SER A 174 0.95 20.04 17.73
C SER A 174 -0.44 19.62 17.24
N MET A 175 -0.48 18.64 16.33
CA MET A 175 -1.70 18.03 15.80
C MET A 175 -1.53 16.50 15.72
N ASP A 176 -2.29 15.75 16.51
CA ASP A 176 -2.23 14.28 16.52
C ASP A 176 -3.61 13.63 16.29
N ASN A 177 -3.60 12.52 15.53
CA ASN A 177 -4.72 11.62 15.29
C ASN A 177 -6.04 12.35 14.95
N GLY A 178 -6.02 13.19 13.91
CA GLY A 178 -7.09 14.12 13.59
C GLY A 178 -7.23 14.44 12.11
N ALA A 179 -8.03 15.45 11.77
CA ALA A 179 -8.29 15.83 10.38
C ALA A 179 -8.52 17.33 10.16
N ILE A 180 -8.13 17.83 8.99
CA ILE A 180 -8.53 19.13 8.44
C ILE A 180 -8.98 18.84 7.01
N THR A 181 -10.26 19.04 6.73
CA THR A 181 -10.87 18.69 5.44
C THR A 181 -11.81 19.75 4.90
N ILE A 182 -11.94 19.83 3.58
CA ILE A 182 -12.87 20.74 2.88
C ILE A 182 -12.77 22.18 3.43
N SER A 183 -11.53 22.64 3.63
CA SER A 183 -11.22 23.98 4.13
C SER A 183 -10.56 24.83 3.04
N ASP A 184 -10.98 26.09 2.97
CA ASP A 184 -10.75 27.01 1.86
C ASP A 184 -9.90 28.21 2.31
N SER A 185 -8.90 28.60 1.51
CA SER A 185 -8.19 29.88 1.64
C SER A 185 -8.10 30.60 0.30
N THR A 186 -8.58 31.84 0.18
CA THR A 186 -8.36 32.65 -1.04
C THR A 186 -6.94 33.24 -1.16
N GLY A 187 -6.02 32.82 -0.30
CA GLY A 187 -4.57 33.04 -0.46
C GLY A 187 -3.79 31.75 -0.24
N SER A 188 -3.08 31.62 0.88
CA SER A 188 -2.20 30.47 1.15
C SER A 188 -2.74 29.57 2.26
N GLY A 189 -2.50 28.26 2.16
CA GLY A 189 -2.84 27.26 3.18
C GLY A 189 -4.35 27.03 3.31
N GLY A 190 -4.92 26.13 2.52
CA GLY A 190 -6.36 25.84 2.56
C GLY A 190 -6.78 25.14 3.84
N GLY A 191 -5.99 24.19 4.31
CA GLY A 191 -6.06 23.68 5.68
C GLY A 191 -5.32 24.60 6.65
N VAL A 192 -4.00 24.69 6.51
CA VAL A 192 -3.10 25.32 7.50
C VAL A 192 -2.14 26.33 6.86
N PHE A 193 -1.96 27.48 7.50
CA PHE A 193 -0.85 28.40 7.22
C PHE A 193 0.09 28.52 8.43
N VAL A 194 1.39 28.27 8.23
CA VAL A 194 2.41 28.38 9.29
C VAL A 194 3.42 29.46 8.92
N SER A 195 3.64 30.43 9.80
CA SER A 195 4.70 31.43 9.57
C SER A 195 5.52 31.73 10.82
N ASN A 196 6.85 31.75 10.66
CA ASN A 196 7.82 32.04 11.73
C ASN A 196 7.56 31.21 13.01
N SER A 197 7.09 29.97 12.88
CA SER A 197 6.58 29.11 13.97
C SER A 197 6.87 27.63 13.68
N ILE A 198 6.68 26.75 14.67
CA ILE A 198 6.93 25.30 14.58
C ILE A 198 5.61 24.53 14.66
N LEU A 199 5.33 23.64 13.70
CA LEU A 199 4.16 22.75 13.71
C LEU A 199 4.57 21.27 13.68
N LYS A 200 4.10 20.48 14.64
CA LYS A 200 4.30 19.02 14.69
C LYS A 200 3.00 18.31 14.34
N VAL A 201 3.04 17.34 13.43
CA VAL A 201 1.85 16.68 12.89
C VAL A 201 2.07 15.17 12.85
N SER A 202 1.15 14.39 13.44
CA SER A 202 1.21 12.93 13.44
C SER A 202 -0.17 12.30 13.21
N ASN A 203 -0.21 11.20 12.45
CA ASN A 203 -1.41 10.40 12.22
C ASN A 203 -2.62 11.23 11.68
N PHE A 204 -2.35 12.24 10.87
CA PHE A 204 -3.31 13.32 10.59
C PHE A 204 -3.78 13.34 9.13
N GLN A 205 -5.04 13.70 8.89
CA GLN A 205 -5.64 13.76 7.56
C GLN A 205 -5.81 15.20 7.08
N LEU A 206 -4.98 15.62 6.12
CA LEU A 206 -5.00 16.94 5.50
C LEU A 206 -5.55 16.81 4.07
N ASN A 207 -6.86 16.54 3.94
CA ASN A 207 -7.47 16.03 2.72
C ASN A 207 -8.55 16.96 2.13
N SER A 208 -8.59 17.09 0.81
CA SER A 208 -9.60 17.85 0.05
C SER A 208 -9.71 19.34 0.42
N ASN A 209 -8.59 19.98 0.76
CA ASN A 209 -8.51 21.41 1.06
C ASN A 209 -8.06 22.22 -0.17
N SER A 210 -8.39 23.51 -0.20
CA SER A 210 -8.25 24.37 -1.40
C SER A 210 -7.59 25.72 -1.10
N ALA A 211 -6.61 26.12 -1.92
CA ALA A 211 -5.91 27.40 -1.81
C ALA A 211 -5.48 27.99 -3.16
N ASN A 212 -4.90 29.19 -3.16
CA ASN A 212 -4.05 29.62 -4.29
C ASN A 212 -2.65 29.01 -4.19
N GLN A 213 -2.09 28.87 -2.98
CA GLN A 213 -0.80 28.20 -2.74
C GLN A 213 -0.88 27.30 -1.50
N GLY A 214 -0.45 26.04 -1.62
CA GLY A 214 -0.51 25.08 -0.52
C GLY A 214 -1.96 24.68 -0.22
N GLY A 215 -2.55 23.83 -1.06
CA GLY A 215 -3.96 23.44 -0.93
C GLY A 215 -4.30 22.87 0.45
N ALA A 216 -3.43 21.99 0.98
CA ALA A 216 -3.46 21.62 2.40
C ALA A 216 -2.69 22.60 3.28
N VAL A 217 -1.40 22.83 3.01
CA VAL A 217 -0.50 23.57 3.91
C VAL A 217 0.40 24.53 3.14
N ALA A 218 0.58 25.75 3.66
CA ALA A 218 1.61 26.66 3.19
C ALA A 218 2.49 27.18 4.34
N LEU A 219 3.81 27.26 4.09
CA LEU A 219 4.80 27.74 5.06
C LEU A 219 5.50 29.01 4.60
N ASP A 220 5.72 29.94 5.53
CA ASP A 220 6.51 31.16 5.33
C ASP A 220 7.48 31.40 6.50
N ASN A 221 8.75 31.03 6.28
CA ASN A 221 9.83 31.02 7.29
C ASN A 221 9.48 30.21 8.56
N GLY A 222 8.68 29.15 8.41
CA GLY A 222 8.26 28.27 9.52
C GLY A 222 8.84 26.86 9.40
N ALA A 223 8.88 26.14 10.52
CA ALA A 223 9.27 24.73 10.55
C ALA A 223 8.04 23.82 10.68
N MET A 224 8.04 22.69 9.98
CA MET A 224 7.01 21.65 10.15
C MET A 224 7.63 20.26 10.08
N SER A 225 7.24 19.39 11.01
CA SER A 225 7.52 17.95 10.94
C SER A 225 6.22 17.17 10.89
N VAL A 226 6.01 16.42 9.82
CA VAL A 226 4.86 15.55 9.60
C VAL A 226 5.32 14.09 9.67
N THR A 227 4.47 13.20 10.19
CA THR A 227 4.73 11.76 10.18
C THR A 227 3.43 10.96 10.09
N SER A 228 3.45 9.85 9.33
CA SER A 228 2.33 8.90 9.18
C SER A 228 0.99 9.55 8.83
N SER A 229 1.02 10.61 8.01
CA SER A 229 -0.13 11.47 7.70
C SER A 229 -0.49 11.44 6.21
N SER A 230 -1.74 11.82 5.88
CA SER A 230 -2.25 11.79 4.52
C SER A 230 -2.53 13.19 3.98
N PHE A 231 -2.16 13.42 2.71
CA PHE A 231 -2.49 14.59 1.92
C PHE A 231 -3.17 14.10 0.64
N VAL A 232 -4.49 14.05 0.64
CA VAL A 232 -5.29 13.45 -0.44
C VAL A 232 -6.18 14.50 -1.11
N THR A 233 -6.16 14.56 -2.44
CA THR A 233 -7.07 15.39 -3.29
C THR A 233 -7.12 16.88 -2.95
N ASN A 234 -6.03 17.46 -2.42
CA ASN A 234 -5.93 18.91 -2.19
C ASN A 234 -5.64 19.68 -3.48
N VAL A 235 -6.06 20.94 -3.55
CA VAL A 235 -5.97 21.78 -4.75
C VAL A 235 -5.33 23.13 -4.46
N ALA A 236 -4.32 23.48 -5.24
CA ALA A 236 -3.78 24.84 -5.35
C ALA A 236 -4.07 25.41 -6.75
N THR A 237 -4.45 26.68 -6.86
CA THR A 237 -4.59 27.34 -8.18
C THR A 237 -3.22 27.70 -8.80
N VAL A 238 -2.18 27.86 -7.97
CA VAL A 238 -0.81 28.19 -8.37
C VAL A 238 0.17 27.10 -7.95
N ASP A 239 0.69 27.13 -6.72
CA ASP A 239 1.84 26.31 -6.30
C ASP A 239 1.49 25.34 -5.17
N GLY A 240 1.96 24.09 -5.25
CA GLY A 240 1.93 23.13 -4.15
C GLY A 240 0.53 22.62 -3.83
N GLY A 241 0.05 21.61 -4.56
CA GLY A 241 -1.34 21.16 -4.46
C GLY A 241 -1.69 20.63 -3.07
N ALA A 242 -0.76 19.91 -2.42
CA ALA A 242 -0.79 19.70 -0.98
C ALA A 242 0.01 20.78 -0.23
N ILE A 243 1.33 20.87 -0.46
CA ILE A 243 2.24 21.69 0.34
C ILE A 243 2.99 22.72 -0.51
N PHE A 244 2.96 23.98 -0.08
CA PHE A 244 3.80 25.06 -0.61
C PHE A 244 4.81 25.57 0.44
N VAL A 245 6.07 25.71 0.05
CA VAL A 245 7.16 26.15 0.93
C VAL A 245 7.86 27.38 0.35
N LYS A 246 7.91 28.47 1.14
CA LYS A 246 8.64 29.71 0.83
C LYS A 246 9.36 30.26 2.06
N GLY A 247 10.30 31.17 1.82
CA GLY A 247 11.12 31.80 2.84
C GLY A 247 12.34 30.97 3.23
N ALA A 248 13.53 31.58 3.21
CA ALA A 248 14.81 30.89 3.37
C ALA A 248 15.00 30.19 4.72
N GLN A 249 14.21 30.51 5.75
CA GLN A 249 14.23 29.81 7.04
C GLN A 249 13.21 28.66 7.15
N SER A 250 12.42 28.38 6.11
CA SER A 250 11.46 27.28 6.14
C SER A 250 12.14 25.92 6.09
N ILE A 251 11.71 25.02 6.98
CA ILE A 251 12.21 23.64 7.08
C ILE A 251 11.01 22.71 7.19
N VAL A 252 10.80 21.86 6.19
CA VAL A 252 9.75 20.83 6.21
C VAL A 252 10.38 19.45 6.27
N ILE A 253 9.93 18.61 7.18
CA ILE A 253 10.29 17.19 7.27
C ILE A 253 9.01 16.37 7.11
N LEU A 254 8.99 15.47 6.13
CA LEU A 254 7.91 14.54 5.83
C LEU A 254 8.43 13.10 6.05
N LYS A 255 7.69 12.26 6.77
CA LYS A 255 8.13 10.91 7.14
C LYS A 255 7.00 9.89 7.09
N SER A 256 7.12 8.89 6.22
CA SER A 256 6.07 7.86 6.03
C SER A 256 4.70 8.47 5.69
N ASP A 257 4.70 9.62 5.02
CA ASP A 257 3.51 10.37 4.64
C ASP A 257 3.03 9.97 3.23
N THR A 258 1.75 10.20 2.95
CA THR A 258 1.12 9.89 1.66
C THR A 258 0.60 11.14 0.97
N PHE A 259 0.97 11.34 -0.30
CA PHE A 259 0.50 12.42 -1.18
C PHE A 259 -0.17 11.82 -2.41
N ASN A 260 -1.50 11.80 -2.43
CA ASN A 260 -2.31 11.16 -3.47
C ASN A 260 -3.28 12.15 -4.13
N GLY A 261 -3.28 12.24 -5.46
CA GLY A 261 -4.33 12.95 -6.22
C GLY A 261 -4.35 14.47 -6.06
N ASN A 262 -3.29 15.09 -5.52
CA ASN A 262 -3.23 16.53 -5.30
C ASN A 262 -2.91 17.28 -6.60
N LYS A 263 -3.39 18.53 -6.71
CA LYS A 263 -3.37 19.28 -7.98
C LYS A 263 -2.88 20.72 -7.83
N ALA A 264 -2.02 21.16 -8.74
CA ALA A 264 -1.50 22.53 -8.79
C ALA A 264 -1.24 23.01 -10.23
N SER A 265 -0.84 24.28 -10.40
CA SER A 265 -0.16 24.71 -11.63
C SER A 265 1.29 24.22 -11.65
N VAL A 266 1.97 24.29 -10.50
CA VAL A 266 3.37 23.85 -10.26
C VAL A 266 3.43 23.03 -8.97
N GLY A 267 4.11 21.88 -8.99
CA GLY A 267 4.25 21.00 -7.81
C GLY A 267 2.92 20.40 -7.36
N GLY A 268 2.44 19.36 -8.05
CA GLY A 268 1.10 18.79 -7.81
C GLY A 268 0.92 18.29 -6.37
N ALA A 269 1.93 17.64 -5.78
CA ALA A 269 1.99 17.42 -4.34
C ALA A 269 2.69 18.58 -3.62
N VAL A 270 3.98 18.80 -3.92
CA VAL A 270 4.84 19.74 -3.16
C VAL A 270 5.55 20.71 -4.09
N ALA A 271 5.49 22.00 -3.76
CA ALA A 271 6.27 23.05 -4.41
C ALA A 271 7.19 23.75 -3.39
N LEU A 272 8.49 23.47 -3.49
CA LEU A 272 9.55 24.14 -2.76
C LEU A 272 10.09 25.31 -3.59
N SER A 273 9.66 26.53 -3.26
CA SER A 273 10.16 27.77 -3.88
C SER A 273 11.42 28.29 -3.20
N ASP A 274 11.43 28.28 -1.86
CA ASP A 274 12.56 28.68 -1.01
C ASP A 274 12.55 27.93 0.35
N GLY A 275 13.73 27.81 1.00
CA GLY A 275 13.93 27.01 2.21
C GLY A 275 14.43 25.58 1.93
N LYS A 276 14.09 24.61 2.80
CA LYS A 276 14.44 23.19 2.68
C LYS A 276 13.26 22.24 2.91
N VAL A 277 13.23 21.14 2.16
CA VAL A 277 12.36 19.97 2.40
C VAL A 277 13.18 18.70 2.63
N THR A 278 12.75 17.83 3.53
CA THR A 278 13.22 16.45 3.65
C THR A 278 12.05 15.50 3.48
N ILE A 279 12.18 14.48 2.62
CA ILE A 279 11.15 13.47 2.37
C ILE A 279 11.72 12.08 2.67
N ASN A 280 11.22 11.44 3.72
CA ASN A 280 11.70 10.16 4.24
C ASN A 280 10.58 9.12 4.11
N LYS A 281 10.83 7.98 3.48
CA LYS A 281 9.90 6.84 3.38
C LYS A 281 8.46 7.17 2.92
N SER A 282 8.28 8.26 2.17
CA SER A 282 6.96 8.81 1.84
C SER A 282 6.55 8.49 0.39
N ALA A 283 5.25 8.40 0.15
CA ALA A 283 4.68 8.06 -1.15
C ALA A 283 4.07 9.30 -1.82
N VAL A 284 4.49 9.61 -3.05
CA VAL A 284 4.01 10.75 -3.84
C VAL A 284 3.51 10.22 -5.18
N PHE A 285 2.19 10.08 -5.34
CA PHE A 285 1.60 9.44 -6.51
C PHE A 285 0.25 10.01 -6.97
N TYR A 286 -0.06 9.83 -8.26
CA TYR A 286 -1.25 10.38 -8.94
C TYR A 286 -1.45 11.91 -8.78
N ASN A 287 -0.40 12.67 -8.43
CA ASN A 287 -0.51 14.12 -8.33
C ASN A 287 -0.33 14.77 -9.71
N THR A 288 -0.97 15.92 -9.94
CA THR A 288 -1.02 16.58 -11.25
C THR A 288 -0.59 18.04 -11.17
N ALA A 289 0.43 18.42 -11.94
CA ALA A 289 0.76 19.82 -12.21
C ALA A 289 0.32 20.21 -13.63
N THR A 290 -0.18 21.44 -13.82
CA THR A 290 -0.49 21.90 -15.19
C THR A 290 0.74 22.27 -16.01
N THR A 291 1.89 22.55 -15.36
CA THR A 291 3.11 23.02 -16.05
C THR A 291 4.42 22.33 -15.66
N GLN A 292 4.74 22.18 -14.36
CA GLN A 292 6.05 21.69 -13.90
C GLN A 292 5.95 20.94 -12.56
N GLY A 293 6.64 19.81 -12.44
CA GLY A 293 6.69 19.02 -11.20
C GLY A 293 5.34 18.38 -10.88
N GLY A 294 4.93 17.36 -11.64
CA GLY A 294 3.64 16.68 -11.43
C GLY A 294 3.49 16.14 -10.00
N GLY A 295 4.51 15.47 -9.48
CA GLY A 295 4.68 15.20 -8.06
C GLY A 295 5.32 16.37 -7.33
N LEU A 296 6.61 16.59 -7.60
CA LEU A 296 7.48 17.49 -6.84
C LEU A 296 8.09 18.59 -7.71
N TYR A 297 8.01 19.83 -7.26
CA TYR A 297 8.78 20.97 -7.79
C TYR A 297 9.79 21.44 -6.75
N LEU A 298 11.08 21.38 -7.08
CA LEU A 298 12.19 21.59 -6.15
C LEU A 298 13.15 22.67 -6.67
N ASN A 299 13.07 23.89 -6.13
CA ASN A 299 13.95 25.00 -6.52
C ASN A 299 15.09 25.31 -5.52
N LYS A 300 15.16 24.61 -4.38
CA LYS A 300 16.22 24.75 -3.35
C LYS A 300 16.72 23.39 -2.84
N SER A 301 17.08 23.31 -1.56
CA SER A 301 17.62 22.09 -0.94
C SER A 301 16.50 21.09 -0.69
N ALA A 302 16.65 19.88 -1.20
CA ALA A 302 15.79 18.76 -0.80
C ALA A 302 16.59 17.47 -0.61
N ASP A 303 16.33 16.76 0.48
CA ASP A 303 16.86 15.41 0.69
C ASP A 303 15.69 14.42 0.66
N ILE A 304 15.67 13.51 -0.32
CA ILE A 304 14.60 12.54 -0.53
C ILE A 304 15.22 11.15 -0.42
N PHE A 305 14.67 10.28 0.43
CA PHE A 305 15.21 8.94 0.63
C PHE A 305 14.19 7.89 1.07
N GLY A 306 14.44 6.64 0.68
CA GLY A 306 13.54 5.49 0.93
C GLY A 306 12.13 5.68 0.36
N SER A 307 11.94 6.58 -0.60
CA SER A 307 10.64 7.18 -0.95
C SER A 307 10.25 6.88 -2.40
N THR A 308 8.94 6.80 -2.67
CA THR A 308 8.41 6.50 -4.01
C THR A 308 7.72 7.73 -4.60
N VAL A 309 8.13 8.14 -5.80
CA VAL A 309 7.52 9.21 -6.61
C VAL A 309 7.02 8.62 -7.93
N ALA A 310 5.75 8.23 -7.99
CA ALA A 310 5.25 7.39 -9.08
C ALA A 310 3.89 7.81 -9.67
N ALA A 311 3.69 7.59 -10.97
CA ALA A 311 2.43 7.88 -11.67
C ALA A 311 1.89 9.32 -11.51
N ASN A 312 2.77 10.31 -11.32
CA ASN A 312 2.43 11.73 -11.29
C ASN A 312 2.52 12.34 -12.70
N GLU A 313 1.75 13.41 -12.97
CA GLU A 313 1.58 13.98 -14.32
C GLU A 313 1.90 15.48 -14.39
N SER A 314 2.67 15.88 -15.40
CA SER A 314 2.93 17.28 -15.77
C SER A 314 2.30 17.60 -17.14
N LEU A 315 1.04 18.03 -17.12
CA LEU A 315 0.12 18.05 -18.28
C LEU A 315 0.63 18.77 -19.54
N LYS A 316 1.43 19.83 -19.38
CA LYS A 316 1.91 20.69 -20.47
C LYS A 316 3.36 21.15 -20.29
N GLY A 317 4.18 20.34 -19.63
CA GLY A 317 5.58 20.67 -19.45
C GLY A 317 6.40 19.55 -18.84
N LYS A 318 7.18 19.89 -17.82
CA LYS A 318 8.44 19.19 -17.48
C LYS A 318 8.38 18.52 -16.12
N GLY A 319 9.09 17.41 -15.95
CA GLY A 319 9.22 16.70 -14.66
C GLY A 319 7.87 16.18 -14.17
N GLY A 320 7.44 15.03 -14.67
CA GLY A 320 6.22 14.35 -14.22
C GLY A 320 6.35 13.94 -12.76
N GLY A 321 7.40 13.22 -12.41
CA GLY A 321 7.75 12.90 -11.03
C GLY A 321 8.35 14.11 -10.32
N ILE A 322 9.54 14.54 -10.77
CA ILE A 322 10.34 15.59 -10.14
C ILE A 322 10.79 16.64 -11.16
N TYR A 323 10.64 17.92 -10.82
CA TYR A 323 11.24 19.04 -11.52
C TYR A 323 12.29 19.75 -10.65
N LEU A 324 13.51 19.89 -11.14
CA LEU A 324 14.63 20.58 -10.48
C LEU A 324 14.82 21.98 -11.08
N GLY A 325 14.57 23.01 -10.26
CA GLY A 325 14.79 24.41 -10.64
C GLY A 325 16.27 24.81 -10.73
N PRO A 326 16.60 25.98 -11.31
CA PRO A 326 17.99 26.40 -11.51
C PRO A 326 18.82 26.57 -10.23
N SER A 327 18.18 26.71 -9.05
CA SER A 327 18.81 26.80 -7.73
C SER A 327 18.70 25.52 -6.89
N ALA A 328 18.27 24.40 -7.49
CA ALA A 328 18.09 23.14 -6.78
C ALA A 328 19.42 22.57 -6.25
N VAL A 329 19.38 22.01 -5.04
CA VAL A 329 20.48 21.25 -4.41
C VAL A 329 19.87 19.99 -3.79
N VAL A 330 19.69 18.96 -4.61
CA VAL A 330 18.86 17.80 -4.27
C VAL A 330 19.69 16.52 -4.16
N ASN A 331 19.50 15.79 -3.06
CA ASN A 331 19.95 14.41 -2.92
C ASN A 331 18.74 13.48 -3.08
N LEU A 332 18.85 12.50 -3.97
CA LEU A 332 18.10 11.24 -3.88
C LEU A 332 19.02 10.18 -3.25
N THR A 333 18.45 9.24 -2.49
CA THR A 333 19.13 8.03 -1.99
C THR A 333 18.11 6.93 -1.68
N ASN A 334 18.21 5.76 -2.31
CA ASN A 334 17.18 4.69 -2.22
C ASN A 334 15.77 5.23 -2.62
N VAL A 335 15.63 5.93 -3.75
CA VAL A 335 14.37 6.52 -4.23
C VAL A 335 13.88 5.82 -5.50
N SER A 336 12.58 5.54 -5.58
CA SER A 336 11.93 5.00 -6.78
C SER A 336 11.14 6.10 -7.51
N VAL A 337 11.55 6.47 -8.73
CA VAL A 337 10.90 7.49 -9.57
C VAL A 337 10.41 6.86 -10.89
N LYS A 338 9.12 6.52 -10.97
CA LYS A 338 8.62 5.58 -12.00
C LYS A 338 7.21 5.83 -12.52
N ARG A 339 6.93 5.42 -13.77
CA ARG A 339 5.59 5.55 -14.41
C ARG A 339 5.00 6.97 -14.44
N ASN A 340 5.82 8.02 -14.21
CA ASN A 340 5.37 9.42 -14.27
C ASN A 340 5.27 9.90 -15.72
N LEU A 341 4.40 10.87 -15.99
CA LEU A 341 4.06 11.37 -17.34
C LEU A 341 4.35 12.87 -17.47
N ALA A 342 4.96 13.28 -18.58
CA ALA A 342 5.23 14.70 -18.88
C ALA A 342 5.30 14.97 -20.39
N SER A 343 5.30 16.25 -20.78
CA SER A 343 5.68 16.63 -22.14
C SER A 343 7.19 16.40 -22.40
N GLU A 344 8.03 16.70 -21.41
CA GLU A 344 9.50 16.62 -21.46
C GLU A 344 10.05 16.06 -20.13
N GLY A 345 11.04 15.14 -20.18
CA GLY A 345 11.74 14.57 -19.01
C GLY A 345 10.81 14.13 -17.87
N ALA A 346 10.18 12.98 -18.01
CA ALA A 346 9.01 12.64 -17.19
C ALA A 346 9.32 12.08 -15.81
N GLY A 347 10.41 11.33 -15.61
CA GLY A 347 10.86 10.92 -14.27
C GLY A 347 11.41 12.12 -13.52
N VAL A 348 12.61 12.57 -13.91
CA VAL A 348 13.29 13.75 -13.39
C VAL A 348 13.73 14.67 -14.53
N TYR A 349 13.25 15.92 -14.52
CA TYR A 349 13.74 17.00 -15.39
C TYR A 349 14.50 18.04 -14.57
N GLY A 350 15.59 18.62 -15.10
CA GLY A 350 16.35 19.62 -14.37
C GLY A 350 16.97 20.74 -15.19
N GLN A 351 16.88 21.96 -14.65
CA GLN A 351 17.61 23.15 -15.10
C GLN A 351 18.78 23.52 -14.18
N ASN A 352 19.07 22.64 -13.21
CA ASN A 352 20.16 22.78 -12.24
C ASN A 352 21.55 22.63 -12.90
N ALA A 353 22.58 23.16 -12.24
CA ALA A 353 23.96 22.75 -12.50
C ALA A 353 24.18 21.31 -12.00
N ALA A 354 25.08 20.55 -12.63
CA ALA A 354 25.36 19.15 -12.26
C ALA A 354 25.70 18.97 -10.77
N ALA A 355 26.45 19.90 -10.19
CA ALA A 355 26.81 19.91 -8.76
C ALA A 355 25.65 20.22 -7.79
N GLY A 356 24.42 20.41 -8.31
CA GLY A 356 23.19 20.59 -7.55
C GLY A 356 22.25 19.37 -7.53
N PHE A 357 22.66 18.22 -8.07
CA PHE A 357 21.83 17.01 -8.06
C PHE A 357 22.68 15.74 -7.88
N PHE A 358 22.32 14.93 -6.90
CA PHE A 358 23.06 13.74 -6.49
C PHE A 358 22.15 12.51 -6.43
N LEU A 359 22.69 11.37 -6.89
CA LEU A 359 21.99 10.08 -6.98
C LEU A 359 22.78 8.96 -6.30
N GLN A 360 22.12 8.08 -5.56
CA GLN A 360 22.71 6.87 -4.96
C GLN A 360 21.66 5.77 -4.73
N ASN A 361 21.89 4.55 -5.24
CA ASN A 361 20.92 3.45 -5.16
C ASN A 361 19.50 3.83 -5.66
N ASP A 362 19.37 4.80 -6.58
CA ASP A 362 18.07 5.29 -7.04
C ASP A 362 17.59 4.54 -8.29
N LEU A 363 16.28 4.26 -8.35
CA LEU A 363 15.60 3.54 -9.42
C LEU A 363 14.71 4.50 -10.22
N ILE A 364 15.07 4.81 -11.46
CA ILE A 364 14.38 5.80 -12.31
C ILE A 364 14.02 5.15 -13.65
N VAL A 365 12.81 4.58 -13.76
CA VAL A 365 12.41 3.67 -14.87
C VAL A 365 10.94 3.81 -15.27
N TYR A 366 10.61 3.42 -16.49
CA TYR A 366 9.23 3.38 -17.03
C TYR A 366 8.46 4.71 -17.00
N ASN A 367 9.14 5.86 -16.88
CA ASN A 367 8.47 7.14 -17.04
C ASN A 367 8.16 7.39 -18.54
N VAL A 368 7.33 8.39 -18.86
CA VAL A 368 6.89 8.66 -20.25
C VAL A 368 6.94 10.15 -20.57
N ALA A 369 7.93 10.56 -21.37
CA ALA A 369 7.94 11.86 -22.04
C ALA A 369 7.18 11.78 -23.37
N LEU A 370 6.44 12.84 -23.73
CA LEU A 370 5.69 12.89 -25.00
C LEU A 370 6.50 13.47 -26.17
N ASP A 371 7.53 14.30 -25.94
CA ASP A 371 8.53 14.59 -26.97
C ASP A 371 9.62 13.51 -26.97
N VAL A 372 9.57 12.65 -27.99
CA VAL A 372 10.50 11.53 -28.26
C VAL A 372 11.97 11.94 -28.50
N LYS A 373 12.32 13.22 -28.32
CA LYS A 373 13.70 13.73 -28.33
C LYS A 373 14.34 13.80 -26.93
N ASP A 374 13.53 13.71 -25.88
CA ASP A 374 13.99 13.69 -24.50
C ASP A 374 14.06 12.27 -23.94
N ALA A 375 14.93 12.07 -22.95
CA ALA A 375 14.85 10.87 -22.13
C ALA A 375 13.59 10.91 -21.27
N HIS A 376 12.99 9.74 -21.12
CA HIS A 376 11.74 9.60 -20.41
C HIS A 376 11.99 9.62 -18.91
N ASP A 377 13.10 9.02 -18.46
CA ASP A 377 13.44 8.84 -17.04
C ASP A 377 14.31 9.98 -16.49
N LEU A 378 15.52 10.21 -17.03
CA LEU A 378 16.42 11.24 -16.53
C LEU A 378 16.86 12.25 -17.60
N SER A 379 16.34 13.48 -17.44
CA SER A 379 16.69 14.67 -18.22
C SER A 379 17.15 15.82 -17.31
N ALA A 380 18.11 15.53 -16.42
CA ALA A 380 18.77 16.49 -15.54
C ALA A 380 20.28 16.20 -15.45
N ALA A 381 21.13 17.23 -15.30
CA ALA A 381 22.55 17.03 -15.04
C ALA A 381 22.76 16.57 -13.60
N ALA A 382 23.59 15.54 -13.38
CA ALA A 382 23.66 14.81 -12.09
C ALA A 382 25.08 14.33 -11.75
N LEU A 383 25.35 14.17 -10.45
CA LEU A 383 26.52 13.49 -9.90
C LEU A 383 26.12 12.17 -9.25
N SER A 384 26.46 11.05 -9.88
CA SER A 384 26.26 9.73 -9.28
C SER A 384 27.29 9.45 -8.18
N LYS A 385 26.79 8.95 -7.04
CA LYS A 385 27.58 8.28 -5.99
C LYS A 385 27.66 6.75 -6.21
N GLY A 386 26.94 6.23 -7.21
CA GLY A 386 26.96 4.84 -7.65
C GLY A 386 25.64 4.09 -7.44
N HIS A 387 25.58 2.88 -8.02
CA HIS A 387 24.50 1.90 -7.85
C HIS A 387 23.10 2.32 -8.30
N ASN A 388 22.99 3.35 -9.15
CA ASN A 388 21.69 3.78 -9.68
C ASN A 388 21.25 2.90 -10.86
N LEU A 389 19.95 2.72 -11.04
CA LEU A 389 19.36 1.99 -12.17
C LEU A 389 18.39 2.93 -12.90
N ILE A 390 18.74 3.30 -14.13
CA ILE A 390 18.03 4.33 -14.91
C ILE A 390 17.68 3.81 -16.30
N GLY A 391 16.39 3.80 -16.63
CA GLY A 391 15.83 3.23 -17.86
C GLY A 391 16.27 3.95 -19.13
N SER A 392 16.27 5.29 -19.10
CA SER A 392 16.67 6.14 -20.23
C SER A 392 17.32 7.46 -19.80
N THR A 393 18.43 7.83 -20.48
CA THR A 393 19.17 9.06 -20.21
C THR A 393 19.40 9.91 -21.48
N ASN A 394 19.20 11.23 -21.36
CA ASN A 394 19.53 12.24 -22.39
C ASN A 394 20.34 13.41 -21.76
N ALA A 395 20.73 13.22 -20.50
CA ALA A 395 21.44 14.20 -19.71
C ALA A 395 22.90 14.29 -20.14
N LYS A 396 23.23 15.36 -20.88
CA LYS A 396 24.54 15.63 -21.50
C LYS A 396 25.73 15.71 -20.50
N ASN A 397 25.47 15.66 -19.20
CA ASN A 397 26.45 15.69 -18.11
C ASN A 397 25.93 14.90 -16.88
N ILE A 398 25.82 13.58 -16.97
CA ILE A 398 25.83 12.70 -15.80
C ILE A 398 27.28 12.31 -15.52
N THR A 399 27.73 12.43 -14.27
CA THR A 399 28.95 11.72 -13.83
C THR A 399 28.57 10.30 -13.47
N ILE A 400 29.11 9.33 -14.20
CA ILE A 400 28.75 7.90 -14.13
C ILE A 400 29.79 7.14 -13.30
N GLN A 401 29.35 6.28 -12.38
CA GLN A 401 30.19 5.32 -11.66
C GLN A 401 30.13 3.94 -12.32
N ALA A 402 31.15 3.10 -12.10
CA ALA A 402 31.20 1.74 -12.64
C ALA A 402 30.13 0.78 -12.08
N SER A 403 29.39 1.18 -11.03
CA SER A 403 28.25 0.44 -10.46
C SER A 403 26.88 0.93 -10.92
N ASP A 404 26.80 2.01 -11.70
CA ASP A 404 25.52 2.47 -12.27
C ASP A 404 25.09 1.60 -13.46
N LYS A 405 23.79 1.34 -13.55
CA LYS A 405 23.12 0.66 -14.68
C LYS A 405 22.29 1.71 -15.43
N LEU A 406 22.85 2.27 -16.49
CA LEU A 406 22.21 3.34 -17.28
C LEU A 406 21.75 2.81 -18.64
N ASP A 407 20.67 3.41 -19.15
CA ASP A 407 19.98 3.03 -20.39
C ASP A 407 19.56 1.53 -20.39
N VAL A 408 19.14 1.06 -19.21
CA VAL A 408 18.66 -0.30 -18.93
C VAL A 408 17.37 -0.18 -18.13
N ASP A 409 16.24 -0.49 -18.75
CA ASP A 409 14.99 -0.68 -18.00
C ASP A 409 15.16 -1.81 -16.98
N ALA A 410 14.72 -1.57 -15.74
CA ALA A 410 14.67 -2.61 -14.75
C ALA A 410 13.66 -3.67 -15.18
N THR A 411 14.02 -4.96 -15.18
CA THR A 411 13.09 -6.07 -15.50
C THR A 411 12.12 -6.35 -14.36
N ILE A 412 11.44 -5.31 -13.88
CA ILE A 412 10.23 -5.41 -13.08
C ILE A 412 9.22 -6.12 -13.99
N GLY A 413 8.75 -7.30 -13.60
CA GLY A 413 8.09 -8.23 -14.53
C GLY A 413 6.92 -7.61 -15.30
N GLU A 414 6.65 -8.08 -16.52
CA GLU A 414 5.55 -7.57 -17.37
C GLU A 414 4.16 -7.75 -16.72
N THR A 415 4.05 -8.65 -15.73
CA THR A 415 2.88 -8.86 -14.86
C THR A 415 2.90 -8.00 -13.59
N GLY A 416 3.83 -7.05 -13.46
CA GLY A 416 4.09 -6.16 -12.32
C GLY A 416 2.99 -5.13 -12.10
N ASN A 417 1.84 -5.63 -11.68
CA ASN A 417 0.67 -4.86 -11.26
C ASN A 417 1.02 -3.84 -10.17
N LEU A 418 0.18 -2.82 -10.07
CA LEU A 418 0.13 -1.94 -8.92
C LEU A 418 -0.44 -2.76 -7.74
N ILE A 419 0.41 -3.28 -6.86
CA ILE A 419 -0.05 -3.90 -5.62
C ILE A 419 -0.33 -2.79 -4.61
N GLU A 420 -1.59 -2.39 -4.53
CA GLU A 420 -2.04 -1.30 -3.67
C GLU A 420 -2.11 -1.73 -2.20
N GLY A 421 -1.05 -1.43 -1.46
CA GLY A 421 -1.09 -1.16 -0.03
C GLY A 421 -0.88 -2.33 0.95
N LYS A 422 -0.10 -2.05 2.01
CA LYS A 422 -0.18 -2.71 3.32
C LYS A 422 0.25 -1.80 4.50
N ALA A 423 0.30 -0.47 4.30
CA ALA A 423 0.62 0.52 5.33
C ALA A 423 -0.49 1.59 5.46
N ALA A 424 -0.76 2.01 6.70
CA ALA A 424 -1.81 2.98 7.02
C ALA A 424 -1.52 4.35 6.40
N GLY A 425 -2.40 4.79 5.49
CA GLY A 425 -2.23 6.02 4.69
C GLY A 425 -2.36 5.77 3.18
N GLY A 426 -2.05 4.56 2.72
CA GLY A 426 -2.16 4.16 1.31
C GLY A 426 -0.88 4.37 0.50
N THR A 427 0.05 3.43 0.60
CA THR A 427 1.35 3.48 -0.11
C THR A 427 1.23 2.92 -1.54
N TYR A 428 1.78 3.64 -2.52
CA TYR A 428 2.13 3.08 -3.84
C TYR A 428 3.39 2.22 -3.67
N VAL A 429 3.24 0.90 -3.71
CA VAL A 429 4.33 -0.05 -3.45
C VAL A 429 5.08 -0.43 -4.73
N GLU A 430 6.39 -0.69 -4.62
CA GLU A 430 7.21 -1.41 -5.59
C GLU A 430 7.23 -2.88 -5.18
N VAL A 431 7.02 -3.80 -6.10
CA VAL A 431 7.28 -5.23 -5.84
C VAL A 431 8.30 -5.71 -6.85
N LEU A 432 9.41 -6.27 -6.37
CA LEU A 432 10.66 -6.37 -7.12
C LEU A 432 10.89 -7.71 -7.85
N GLY A 433 9.93 -8.63 -7.92
CA GLY A 433 9.90 -9.83 -8.80
C GLY A 433 11.23 -10.33 -9.39
N LEU A 434 11.38 -10.32 -10.72
CA LEU A 434 12.64 -10.64 -11.40
C LEU A 434 13.52 -9.40 -11.68
N SER A 435 13.34 -8.33 -10.90
CA SER A 435 13.93 -7.00 -11.17
C SER A 435 15.45 -7.02 -11.14
N SER A 436 16.08 -6.31 -12.08
CA SER A 436 17.53 -6.06 -12.08
C SER A 436 17.98 -5.02 -11.04
N ALA A 437 17.04 -4.49 -10.24
CA ALA A 437 17.29 -3.74 -9.02
C ALA A 437 17.66 -4.61 -7.81
N ILE A 438 17.28 -5.89 -7.80
CA ILE A 438 17.56 -6.81 -6.68
C ILE A 438 19.06 -7.02 -6.49
N ASN A 439 19.53 -6.92 -5.24
CA ASN A 439 20.92 -7.07 -4.80
C ASN A 439 21.91 -6.21 -5.62
N ALA A 440 21.47 -5.04 -6.10
CA ALA A 440 22.25 -4.17 -6.98
C ALA A 440 22.72 -2.85 -6.34
N GLY A 441 22.15 -2.49 -5.19
CA GLY A 441 22.51 -1.35 -4.36
C GLY A 441 23.77 -1.60 -3.51
N ASP A 442 24.24 -0.56 -2.83
CA ASP A 442 25.13 -0.68 -1.67
C ASP A 442 24.58 0.11 -0.47
N CYS A 443 24.29 -0.60 0.61
CA CYS A 443 23.87 -0.02 1.89
C CYS A 443 24.94 -0.17 2.98
N ALA A 444 26.09 -0.81 2.71
CA ALA A 444 27.20 -0.93 3.65
C ALA A 444 27.91 0.41 3.90
N GLY A 445 27.92 1.31 2.91
CA GLY A 445 28.45 2.68 3.03
C GLY A 445 27.47 3.74 3.55
N LEU A 446 26.21 3.40 3.84
CA LEU A 446 25.16 4.35 4.24
C LEU A 446 25.02 4.49 5.76
N ASP A 447 24.55 5.65 6.23
CA ASP A 447 24.19 5.85 7.64
C ASP A 447 22.96 5.02 8.00
N GLN A 448 23.20 3.89 8.64
CA GLN A 448 22.19 2.92 9.06
C GLN A 448 21.12 3.51 10.00
N SER A 449 21.37 4.64 10.67
CA SER A 449 20.35 5.33 11.48
C SER A 449 19.28 6.07 10.66
N PHE A 450 19.56 6.37 9.38
CA PHE A 450 18.63 6.99 8.43
C PHE A 450 18.20 6.05 7.31
N PHE A 451 19.11 5.21 6.80
CA PHE A 451 18.92 4.39 5.60
C PHE A 451 18.81 2.88 5.86
N GLY A 452 18.99 2.42 7.10
CA GLY A 452 19.02 0.99 7.47
C GLY A 452 17.69 0.24 7.35
N SER A 453 16.66 0.85 6.75
CA SER A 453 15.44 0.15 6.35
C SER A 453 14.72 0.87 5.19
N ASP A 454 13.94 0.12 4.42
CA ASP A 454 13.20 0.53 3.22
C ASP A 454 11.91 1.33 3.53
N GLN A 455 11.07 1.61 2.53
CA GLN A 455 9.81 2.34 2.72
C GLN A 455 8.82 1.65 3.67
N LEU A 456 8.78 0.31 3.68
CA LEU A 456 7.82 -0.51 4.44
C LEU A 456 8.33 -0.86 5.84
N GLY A 457 9.64 -0.85 6.06
CA GLY A 457 10.31 -1.16 7.32
C GLY A 457 11.31 -2.31 7.26
N HIS A 458 11.46 -2.97 6.10
CA HIS A 458 12.42 -4.07 5.90
C HIS A 458 13.86 -3.58 6.04
N VAL A 459 14.74 -4.39 6.62
CA VAL A 459 16.11 -4.00 7.00
C VAL A 459 17.03 -3.97 5.78
N ARG A 460 17.83 -2.90 5.64
CA ARG A 460 18.74 -2.67 4.50
C ARG A 460 20.21 -2.86 4.88
N VAL A 461 20.82 -3.98 4.48
CA VAL A 461 22.20 -4.35 4.84
C VAL A 461 22.97 -4.95 3.67
N GLY A 462 24.25 -4.58 3.54
CA GLY A 462 25.13 -5.11 2.49
C GLY A 462 24.71 -4.65 1.08
N ALA A 463 24.67 -5.60 0.14
CA ALA A 463 24.20 -5.39 -1.23
C ALA A 463 22.66 -5.39 -1.25
N CYS A 464 22.07 -4.29 -0.83
CA CYS A 464 20.62 -4.05 -0.78
C CYS A 464 20.01 -3.80 -2.17
N ASP A 465 18.71 -3.50 -2.23
CA ASP A 465 18.01 -3.24 -3.48
C ASP A 465 18.03 -1.76 -3.90
N VAL A 466 18.03 -1.54 -5.21
CA VAL A 466 17.97 -0.20 -5.82
C VAL A 466 16.53 0.30 -5.84
N GLY A 467 16.31 1.53 -5.40
CA GLY A 467 14.98 2.13 -5.22
C GLY A 467 14.50 2.12 -3.76
N ALA A 468 13.20 2.30 -3.55
CA ALA A 468 12.61 2.57 -2.23
C ALA A 468 12.30 1.32 -1.38
N ILE A 469 12.18 0.14 -2.00
CA ILE A 469 11.72 -1.13 -1.39
C ILE A 469 12.84 -2.17 -1.45
N GLU A 470 12.88 -3.10 -0.51
CA GLU A 470 13.64 -4.36 -0.64
C GLU A 470 12.71 -5.50 -1.06
N ALA A 471 13.18 -6.38 -1.95
CA ALA A 471 12.64 -7.71 -2.19
C ALA A 471 12.56 -8.53 -0.89
N VAL A 472 11.39 -9.09 -0.55
CA VAL A 472 11.18 -9.89 0.66
C VAL A 472 10.13 -10.98 0.49
N CYS A 473 10.38 -12.12 1.13
CA CYS A 473 9.40 -13.18 1.32
C CYS A 473 8.18 -12.70 2.13
N GLY A 474 6.99 -13.10 1.69
CA GLY A 474 5.68 -12.73 2.21
C GLY A 474 5.00 -11.58 1.45
N ASP A 475 5.54 -11.14 0.31
CA ASP A 475 4.99 -10.04 -0.50
C ASP A 475 4.02 -10.48 -1.61
N GLY A 476 4.02 -11.77 -1.96
CA GLY A 476 3.13 -12.38 -2.93
C GLY A 476 3.66 -12.48 -4.37
N ILE A 477 4.93 -12.16 -4.65
CA ILE A 477 5.56 -12.36 -5.97
C ILE A 477 6.88 -13.13 -5.84
N VAL A 478 6.97 -14.36 -6.37
CA VAL A 478 8.18 -15.21 -6.28
C VAL A 478 9.44 -14.52 -6.84
N GLN A 479 10.42 -14.28 -5.97
CA GLN A 479 11.69 -13.60 -6.23
C GLN A 479 12.87 -14.57 -6.16
N SER A 480 13.06 -15.36 -7.22
CA SER A 480 14.11 -16.39 -7.32
C SER A 480 15.56 -15.87 -7.22
N LYS A 481 15.77 -14.54 -7.13
CA LYS A 481 17.08 -13.90 -6.90
C LYS A 481 17.46 -13.81 -5.42
N ILE A 482 16.49 -13.88 -4.50
CA ILE A 482 16.71 -13.97 -3.05
C ILE A 482 16.46 -15.40 -2.51
N GLY A 483 16.08 -16.34 -3.39
CA GLY A 483 16.02 -17.78 -3.09
C GLY A 483 14.62 -18.39 -3.06
N GLU A 484 13.59 -17.61 -3.40
CA GLU A 484 12.20 -18.04 -3.29
C GLU A 484 11.78 -19.05 -4.36
N GLU A 485 10.98 -20.02 -3.94
CA GLU A 485 10.42 -21.08 -4.78
C GLU A 485 8.88 -21.01 -4.90
N CYS A 486 8.22 -20.35 -3.95
CA CYS A 486 6.78 -20.15 -3.86
C CYS A 486 6.48 -18.81 -3.19
N GLU A 487 5.26 -18.32 -3.39
CA GLU A 487 4.71 -17.15 -2.71
C GLU A 487 3.19 -17.29 -2.67
N ASP A 488 2.58 -16.89 -1.56
CA ASP A 488 1.13 -16.89 -1.36
C ASP A 488 0.60 -15.68 -0.58
N GLY A 489 1.49 -14.77 -0.14
CA GLY A 489 1.15 -13.53 0.55
C GLY A 489 0.59 -13.69 1.98
N ASN A 490 0.75 -14.86 2.59
CA ASN A 490 0.24 -15.21 3.92
C ASN A 490 1.39 -15.48 4.93
N ALA A 491 1.12 -16.11 6.09
CA ALA A 491 2.11 -16.38 7.15
C ALA A 491 1.89 -17.75 7.85
N ASN A 492 1.29 -18.70 7.13
CA ASN A 492 0.93 -20.02 7.61
C ASN A 492 1.97 -21.07 7.21
N ASN A 493 2.90 -21.40 8.12
CA ASN A 493 3.93 -22.42 7.89
C ASN A 493 3.39 -23.88 7.96
N GLN A 494 2.19 -24.12 7.44
CA GLN A 494 1.47 -25.42 7.49
C GLN A 494 0.73 -25.73 6.17
N ASP A 495 1.05 -25.04 5.08
CA ASP A 495 0.53 -25.31 3.74
C ASP A 495 1.68 -25.44 2.70
N ALA A 496 1.40 -25.25 1.42
CA ALA A 496 2.34 -25.48 0.33
C ALA A 496 3.55 -24.52 0.31
N CYS A 497 3.45 -23.36 0.98
CA CYS A 497 4.53 -22.39 1.06
C CYS A 497 4.90 -22.09 2.50
N LEU A 498 6.16 -22.33 2.86
CA LEU A 498 6.66 -22.06 4.20
C LEU A 498 6.89 -20.55 4.38
N ASN A 499 6.95 -20.07 5.63
CA ASN A 499 7.23 -18.65 5.95
C ASN A 499 8.67 -18.21 5.60
N THR A 500 9.42 -19.06 4.89
CA THR A 500 10.74 -18.81 4.28
C THR A 500 10.67 -18.74 2.75
N CYS A 501 9.46 -18.82 2.16
CA CYS A 501 9.18 -18.85 0.72
C CYS A 501 9.87 -19.99 -0.05
N LEU A 502 10.23 -21.04 0.70
CA LEU A 502 10.54 -22.36 0.19
C LEU A 502 9.26 -23.20 0.23
N LYS A 503 9.15 -24.18 -0.68
CA LYS A 503 8.01 -25.09 -0.67
C LYS A 503 8.05 -26.01 0.55
N ALA A 504 6.87 -26.50 0.92
CA ALA A 504 6.69 -27.77 1.63
C ALA A 504 7.56 -28.88 1.01
N ILE A 505 8.26 -29.67 1.83
CA ILE A 505 9.11 -30.79 1.38
C ILE A 505 8.90 -32.00 2.29
N CYS A 506 8.23 -33.01 1.73
CA CYS A 506 8.14 -34.35 2.30
C CYS A 506 9.47 -34.87 2.86
N GLY A 507 9.46 -35.31 4.12
CA GLY A 507 10.61 -35.79 4.88
C GLY A 507 11.28 -34.72 5.75
N ASP A 508 10.57 -33.67 6.18
CA ASP A 508 11.10 -32.61 7.07
C ASP A 508 10.62 -32.70 8.53
N GLY A 509 9.61 -33.53 8.79
CA GLY A 509 9.04 -33.82 10.11
C GLY A 509 7.82 -32.98 10.46
N GLN A 510 7.24 -32.21 9.53
CA GLN A 510 6.01 -31.42 9.72
C GLN A 510 4.97 -31.77 8.65
N VAL A 511 3.80 -32.30 9.01
CA VAL A 511 2.75 -32.57 8.01
C VAL A 511 2.06 -31.28 7.56
N GLN A 512 2.20 -30.89 6.28
CA GLN A 512 1.54 -29.69 5.74
C GLN A 512 0.12 -29.99 5.18
N ALA A 513 -0.86 -29.28 5.71
CA ALA A 513 -2.28 -29.58 5.55
C ALA A 513 -2.79 -29.36 4.11
N GLY A 514 -3.16 -30.46 3.45
CA GLY A 514 -3.65 -30.44 2.07
C GLY A 514 -2.54 -30.42 1.00
N VAL A 515 -1.28 -30.47 1.43
CA VAL A 515 -0.12 -30.75 0.56
C VAL A 515 0.20 -32.24 0.58
N GLU A 516 0.13 -32.84 1.78
CA GLU A 516 0.53 -34.21 2.09
C GLU A 516 -0.36 -34.80 3.19
N ILE A 517 -0.28 -36.12 3.39
CA ILE A 517 -1.12 -36.87 4.35
C ILE A 517 -0.32 -37.52 5.49
N CYS A 518 1.00 -37.61 5.37
CA CYS A 518 1.94 -37.94 6.43
C CYS A 518 3.30 -37.27 6.15
N ASP A 519 4.16 -37.28 7.16
CA ASP A 519 5.60 -37.00 7.10
C ASP A 519 6.18 -37.68 8.37
N ASP A 520 7.33 -38.35 8.26
CA ASP A 520 8.01 -39.02 9.39
C ASP A 520 9.44 -38.49 9.66
N GLY A 521 9.83 -37.39 9.01
CA GLY A 521 11.10 -36.70 9.18
C GLY A 521 12.26 -37.30 8.41
N ASN A 522 12.02 -38.19 7.44
CA ASN A 522 13.09 -38.84 6.71
C ASN A 522 12.74 -39.17 5.23
N LYS A 523 13.59 -39.97 4.55
CA LYS A 523 13.49 -40.27 3.11
C LYS A 523 13.68 -41.77 2.80
N ILE A 524 13.23 -42.62 3.71
CA ILE A 524 13.05 -44.05 3.48
C ILE A 524 11.62 -44.26 2.93
N ASN A 525 11.29 -45.50 2.56
CA ASN A 525 10.06 -45.88 1.84
C ASN A 525 9.36 -47.06 2.53
N ASP A 526 9.83 -47.45 3.72
CA ASP A 526 9.53 -48.72 4.40
C ASP A 526 9.46 -48.45 5.91
N ASP A 527 8.72 -47.40 6.25
CA ASP A 527 8.56 -46.84 7.58
C ASP A 527 7.25 -46.03 7.69
N GLY A 528 7.26 -44.81 8.26
CA GLY A 528 6.04 -44.11 8.65
C GLY A 528 5.30 -43.41 7.50
N CYS A 529 6.03 -43.04 6.46
CA CYS A 529 5.52 -42.33 5.28
C CYS A 529 6.37 -42.65 4.04
N SER A 530 5.80 -42.58 2.84
CA SER A 530 6.58 -42.77 1.61
C SER A 530 7.33 -41.49 1.20
N ASN A 531 8.36 -41.60 0.34
CA ASN A 531 9.06 -40.45 -0.25
C ASN A 531 8.17 -39.52 -1.11
N THR A 532 6.91 -39.87 -1.36
CA THR A 532 5.89 -39.03 -2.03
C THR A 532 4.80 -38.54 -1.06
N CYS A 533 5.09 -38.64 0.25
CA CYS A 533 4.25 -38.33 1.40
C CYS A 533 2.81 -38.82 1.30
N GLN A 534 2.70 -40.06 0.80
CA GLN A 534 1.51 -40.89 0.93
C GLN A 534 1.68 -41.82 2.14
N SER A 535 0.57 -42.11 2.83
CA SER A 535 0.55 -43.19 3.82
C SER A 535 0.93 -44.50 3.13
N PRO A 536 1.83 -45.32 3.71
CA PRO A 536 2.23 -46.57 3.08
C PRO A 536 1.03 -47.51 2.90
N THR A 537 0.77 -47.98 1.68
CA THR A 537 -0.38 -48.86 1.38
C THR A 537 -0.10 -49.85 0.28
N CYS A 538 -0.37 -51.13 0.55
CA CYS A 538 -0.37 -52.19 -0.46
C CYS A 538 -1.05 -51.79 -1.78
N GLY A 539 -0.35 -52.04 -2.88
CA GLY A 539 -0.74 -51.70 -4.25
C GLY A 539 -0.20 -50.35 -4.72
N ASP A 540 0.76 -49.74 -4.01
CA ASP A 540 1.40 -48.48 -4.38
C ASP A 540 2.73 -48.65 -5.15
N GLY A 541 3.24 -49.88 -5.23
CA GLY A 541 4.47 -50.27 -5.93
C GLY A 541 5.72 -50.27 -5.06
N ILE A 542 5.59 -50.06 -3.74
CA ILE A 542 6.71 -49.98 -2.79
C ILE A 542 6.53 -51.07 -1.72
N ILE A 543 7.36 -52.12 -1.75
CA ILE A 543 7.28 -53.22 -0.76
C ILE A 543 7.66 -52.74 0.65
N GLN A 544 6.68 -52.67 1.54
CA GLN A 544 6.82 -52.21 2.92
C GLN A 544 7.00 -53.39 3.89
N GLN A 545 8.24 -53.88 4.01
CA GLN A 545 8.57 -55.01 4.88
C GLN A 545 8.30 -54.74 6.36
N SER A 546 8.38 -53.47 6.78
CA SER A 546 8.00 -52.97 8.11
C SER A 546 6.52 -53.21 8.44
N ASN A 547 5.63 -53.06 7.45
CA ASN A 547 4.20 -53.31 7.54
C ASN A 547 3.82 -54.79 7.32
N GLY A 548 4.80 -55.63 6.95
CA GLY A 548 4.65 -57.08 6.77
C GLY A 548 4.41 -57.53 5.33
N GLU A 549 4.60 -56.65 4.36
CA GLU A 549 4.42 -56.95 2.94
C GLU A 549 5.51 -57.89 2.40
N THR A 550 5.12 -58.74 1.45
CA THR A 550 6.01 -59.74 0.82
C THR A 550 6.14 -59.56 -0.69
N CYS A 551 5.22 -58.80 -1.28
CA CYS A 551 5.24 -58.28 -2.64
C CYS A 551 4.45 -56.97 -2.66
N ASP A 552 4.68 -56.16 -3.68
CA ASP A 552 3.79 -55.12 -4.18
C ASP A 552 4.12 -54.99 -5.67
N ASP A 553 3.11 -54.89 -6.53
CA ASP A 553 3.26 -54.75 -7.98
C ASP A 553 2.58 -53.48 -8.56
N GLY A 554 2.10 -52.59 -7.69
CA GLY A 554 1.50 -51.30 -8.03
C GLY A 554 0.02 -51.37 -8.40
N ASN A 555 -0.70 -52.43 -8.00
CA ASN A 555 -2.14 -52.54 -8.25
C ASN A 555 -2.89 -53.41 -7.20
N ALA A 556 -4.15 -53.76 -7.46
CA ALA A 556 -5.04 -54.48 -6.53
C ALA A 556 -5.77 -55.65 -7.23
N ASN A 557 -5.06 -56.41 -8.05
CA ASN A 557 -5.60 -57.50 -8.87
C ASN A 557 -5.21 -58.88 -8.34
N ASN A 558 -6.12 -59.53 -7.62
CA ASN A 558 -5.92 -60.91 -7.14
C ASN A 558 -5.80 -61.98 -8.26
N GLU A 559 -5.86 -61.63 -9.55
CA GLU A 559 -5.62 -62.54 -10.68
C GLU A 559 -4.14 -62.56 -11.16
N ASP A 560 -3.20 -61.98 -10.43
CA ASP A 560 -1.76 -62.05 -10.73
C ASP A 560 -0.89 -62.44 -9.51
N GLY A 561 0.38 -62.04 -9.49
CA GLY A 561 1.37 -62.54 -8.53
C GLY A 561 1.36 -61.88 -7.15
N CYS A 562 0.69 -60.74 -7.00
CA CYS A 562 0.52 -60.09 -5.71
C CYS A 562 -0.97 -59.89 -5.40
N LEU A 563 -1.41 -60.39 -4.25
CA LEU A 563 -2.78 -60.19 -3.80
C LEU A 563 -2.95 -58.76 -3.26
N ASP A 564 -4.19 -58.27 -3.20
CA ASP A 564 -4.60 -56.97 -2.62
C ASP A 564 -4.30 -56.80 -1.10
N SER A 565 -3.64 -57.79 -0.51
CA SER A 565 -3.12 -57.84 0.86
C SER A 565 -1.59 -57.90 0.93
N CYS A 566 -0.90 -57.72 -0.20
CA CYS A 566 0.55 -57.72 -0.37
C CYS A 566 1.25 -58.99 0.14
N VAL A 567 0.49 -60.08 0.06
CA VAL A 567 0.96 -61.45 0.22
C VAL A 567 1.11 -62.05 -1.17
N LEU A 568 2.26 -62.67 -1.45
CA LEU A 568 2.47 -63.44 -2.68
C LEU A 568 1.35 -64.47 -2.85
N ALA A 569 0.77 -64.50 -4.06
CA ALA A 569 -0.35 -65.36 -4.39
C ALA A 569 0.02 -66.85 -4.35
N LYS A 570 -0.97 -67.73 -4.15
CA LYS A 570 -0.73 -69.14 -3.78
C LYS A 570 -1.59 -70.11 -4.57
N CYS A 571 -0.89 -71.00 -5.28
CA CYS A 571 -1.43 -72.24 -5.80
C CYS A 571 -2.34 -72.97 -4.79
N GLY A 572 -3.57 -73.26 -5.23
CA GLY A 572 -4.61 -73.97 -4.51
C GLY A 572 -5.55 -73.08 -3.70
N ASP A 573 -5.69 -71.79 -4.03
CA ASP A 573 -6.61 -70.86 -3.36
C ASP A 573 -7.94 -70.64 -4.11
N GLY A 574 -8.04 -71.09 -5.37
CA GLY A 574 -9.24 -71.02 -6.21
C GLY A 574 -9.21 -69.96 -7.31
N VAL A 575 -8.15 -69.16 -7.42
CA VAL A 575 -8.03 -68.05 -8.38
C VAL A 575 -6.79 -68.21 -9.25
N VAL A 576 -6.96 -68.51 -10.54
CA VAL A 576 -5.83 -68.80 -11.45
C VAL A 576 -4.96 -67.55 -11.68
N GLN A 577 -3.80 -67.49 -11.03
CA GLN A 577 -2.90 -66.33 -11.02
C GLN A 577 -2.06 -66.26 -12.31
N LYS A 578 -2.41 -65.31 -13.18
CA LYS A 578 -2.02 -65.26 -14.58
C LYS A 578 -0.51 -65.00 -14.78
N GLY A 579 0.23 -66.09 -14.99
CA GLY A 579 1.68 -66.05 -15.26
C GLY A 579 2.53 -66.49 -14.07
N VAL A 580 1.93 -66.67 -12.89
CA VAL A 580 2.49 -67.46 -11.79
C VAL A 580 2.26 -68.95 -12.08
N GLU A 581 1.04 -69.29 -12.50
CA GLU A 581 0.55 -70.65 -12.64
C GLU A 581 -0.20 -70.88 -13.96
N GLU A 582 -0.48 -72.16 -14.25
CA GLU A 582 -1.15 -72.61 -15.48
C GLU A 582 -2.58 -73.12 -15.22
N CYS A 583 -2.92 -73.40 -13.97
CA CYS A 583 -4.25 -73.77 -13.48
C CYS A 583 -4.31 -73.54 -11.96
N ASP A 584 -5.52 -73.55 -11.42
CA ASP A 584 -5.85 -73.71 -10.01
C ASP A 584 -7.22 -74.43 -9.98
N ASP A 585 -7.44 -75.35 -9.03
CA ASP A 585 -8.72 -76.03 -8.82
C ASP A 585 -9.21 -76.00 -7.35
N GLY A 586 -8.72 -75.03 -6.58
CA GLY A 586 -9.11 -74.72 -5.20
C GLY A 586 -8.44 -75.60 -4.15
N ASN A 587 -7.39 -76.34 -4.51
CA ASN A 587 -6.66 -77.22 -3.60
C ASN A 587 -5.22 -77.53 -4.08
N VAL A 588 -4.47 -78.31 -3.28
CA VAL A 588 -3.05 -78.65 -3.53
C VAL A 588 -2.79 -80.16 -3.57
N VAL A 589 -3.71 -80.91 -4.17
CA VAL A 589 -3.55 -82.35 -4.48
C VAL A 589 -2.91 -82.50 -5.87
N ASP A 590 -2.33 -83.67 -6.15
CA ASP A 590 -1.90 -84.08 -7.49
C ASP A 590 -2.88 -85.13 -8.04
N GLY A 591 -3.23 -85.04 -9.33
CA GLY A 591 -4.06 -86.03 -10.03
C GLY A 591 -5.49 -85.63 -10.35
N ASP A 592 -6.00 -84.48 -9.86
CA ASP A 592 -7.40 -84.07 -10.01
C ASP A 592 -7.67 -83.00 -11.09
N LYS A 593 -6.64 -82.33 -11.62
CA LYS A 593 -6.53 -81.70 -12.97
C LYS A 593 -5.39 -80.68 -12.98
N CYS A 594 -5.25 -79.96 -11.87
CA CYS A 594 -4.04 -79.26 -11.52
C CYS A 594 -3.16 -80.16 -10.64
N SER A 595 -1.99 -79.65 -10.26
CA SER A 595 -1.01 -80.31 -9.40
C SER A 595 -0.64 -79.39 -8.25
N SER A 596 0.01 -79.89 -7.20
CA SER A 596 0.43 -79.11 -6.02
C SER A 596 1.52 -78.04 -6.32
N ALA A 597 1.91 -77.88 -7.58
CA ALA A 597 2.79 -76.83 -8.10
C ALA A 597 2.12 -76.01 -9.23
N CYS A 598 0.79 -76.11 -9.33
CA CYS A 598 -0.12 -75.43 -10.25
C CYS A 598 0.28 -75.48 -11.73
N LYS A 599 0.48 -76.71 -12.21
CA LYS A 599 0.71 -77.09 -13.60
C LYS A 599 -0.36 -78.06 -14.11
N ILE A 600 -0.77 -77.87 -15.36
CA ILE A 600 -1.85 -78.64 -16.01
C ILE A 600 -1.39 -80.08 -16.24
N GLU A 601 -2.11 -81.03 -15.67
CA GLU A 601 -1.85 -82.45 -15.85
C GLU A 601 -2.54 -83.00 -17.12
N LYS A 602 -1.80 -83.74 -17.95
CA LYS A 602 -2.30 -84.30 -19.22
C LYS A 602 -2.38 -85.82 -19.19
N VAL A 603 -3.46 -86.36 -19.73
CA VAL A 603 -3.76 -87.80 -19.80
C VAL A 603 -4.03 -88.21 -21.26
N GLU A 604 -3.32 -89.23 -21.77
CA GLU A 604 -3.35 -89.64 -23.20
C GLU A 604 -3.54 -91.17 -23.42
N PRO A 605 -4.29 -91.58 -24.47
CA PRO A 605 -4.34 -92.96 -25.01
C PRO A 605 -3.61 -93.14 -26.38
N LYS A 606 -3.56 -94.38 -26.93
CA LYS A 606 -2.62 -94.82 -28.01
C LYS A 606 -3.24 -95.11 -29.42
N GLN A 607 -2.35 -95.46 -30.37
CA GLN A 607 -2.44 -95.38 -31.86
C GLN A 607 -2.62 -96.72 -32.62
N ASP A 608 -2.79 -96.68 -33.97
CA ASP A 608 -2.35 -97.69 -34.99
C ASP A 608 -2.49 -97.17 -36.48
N GLU A 609 -1.86 -97.80 -37.50
CA GLU A 609 -1.84 -97.45 -38.98
C GLU A 609 -1.42 -98.71 -39.85
N PRO A 610 -0.92 -98.76 -41.14
CA PRO A 610 -0.79 -97.81 -42.30
C PRO A 610 -1.08 -98.40 -43.75
N LEU A 611 -0.74 -97.67 -44.86
CA LEU A 611 -0.40 -98.13 -46.28
C LEU A 611 -1.52 -98.44 -47.35
N PRO A 612 -1.25 -98.47 -48.71
CA PRO A 612 -0.41 -97.64 -49.63
C PRO A 612 -1.14 -97.13 -50.96
N PRO A 613 -0.64 -97.09 -52.25
CA PRO A 613 -0.37 -95.85 -53.01
C PRO A 613 -1.02 -95.63 -54.44
N VAL A 614 -0.49 -94.66 -55.24
CA VAL A 614 -1.10 -93.84 -56.35
C VAL A 614 -0.63 -94.15 -57.82
N PRO A 615 -1.47 -93.98 -58.88
CA PRO A 615 -1.10 -93.27 -60.16
C PRO A 615 -2.27 -92.48 -60.90
N PRO A 616 -2.07 -91.79 -62.08
CA PRO A 616 -2.71 -90.46 -62.36
C PRO A 616 -3.33 -90.12 -63.79
N VAL A 617 -3.71 -88.82 -64.00
CA VAL A 617 -3.78 -87.98 -65.27
C VAL A 617 -5.14 -87.56 -65.93
N ALA A 618 -5.50 -86.26 -65.77
CA ALA A 618 -6.05 -85.18 -66.66
C ALA A 618 -7.08 -85.33 -67.82
N SER A 619 -7.99 -84.32 -67.96
CA SER A 619 -8.29 -83.51 -69.19
C SER A 619 -9.31 -82.35 -68.96
N GLY A 620 -9.41 -81.36 -69.89
CA GLY A 620 -10.28 -80.15 -69.83
C GLY A 620 -11.59 -80.23 -70.67
N PRO A 621 -12.23 -79.14 -71.19
CA PRO A 621 -11.79 -77.73 -71.39
C PRO A 621 -12.83 -76.65 -70.93
N ALA A 622 -12.92 -75.47 -71.58
CA ALA A 622 -13.73 -74.30 -71.16
C ALA A 622 -14.31 -73.43 -72.32
N SER A 623 -15.35 -72.58 -72.06
CA SER A 623 -15.74 -71.40 -72.90
C SER A 623 -16.80 -70.45 -72.28
N ASP A 624 -16.48 -69.14 -72.23
CA ASP A 624 -17.25 -67.87 -72.34
C ASP A 624 -18.78 -67.70 -72.10
N ILE A 625 -19.17 -66.51 -71.55
CA ILE A 625 -20.07 -65.47 -72.18
C ILE A 625 -20.19 -64.18 -71.30
N LYS A 626 -20.58 -63.03 -71.90
CA LYS A 626 -20.75 -61.64 -71.36
C LYS A 626 -21.98 -60.98 -72.08
N PRO A 627 -22.46 -59.73 -71.84
CA PRO A 627 -22.25 -58.72 -70.78
C PRO A 627 -23.56 -58.05 -70.22
N GLY A 628 -23.46 -57.00 -69.38
CA GLY A 628 -24.60 -56.12 -69.03
C GLY A 628 -24.24 -54.88 -68.19
N VAL A 629 -24.85 -53.72 -68.51
CA VAL A 629 -24.73 -52.35 -67.90
C VAL A 629 -25.76 -51.41 -68.59
N PRO A 630 -26.10 -50.18 -68.10
CA PRO A 630 -25.73 -49.48 -66.84
C PRO A 630 -26.98 -49.00 -66.03
N GLY A 631 -26.82 -48.06 -65.08
CA GLY A 631 -27.93 -47.30 -64.45
C GLY A 631 -27.45 -46.32 -63.35
N SER A 632 -28.15 -45.20 -63.17
CA SER A 632 -27.85 -44.13 -62.19
C SER A 632 -29.09 -43.68 -61.40
N ASP A 633 -28.89 -42.72 -60.49
CA ASP A 633 -29.88 -41.77 -59.93
C ASP A 633 -30.74 -42.11 -58.69
N SER A 634 -30.41 -41.36 -57.63
CA SER A 634 -31.32 -40.42 -56.92
C SER A 634 -32.37 -40.86 -55.88
N LEU A 635 -32.22 -40.24 -54.69
CA LEU A 635 -33.24 -39.62 -53.82
C LEU A 635 -34.09 -40.43 -52.80
N ASN A 636 -33.87 -40.07 -51.52
CA ASN A 636 -34.86 -39.60 -50.53
C ASN A 636 -35.46 -40.59 -49.49
N THR A 637 -35.98 -39.97 -48.41
CA THR A 637 -36.68 -40.48 -47.21
C THR A 637 -35.82 -41.07 -46.09
N GLY A 638 -35.99 -40.69 -44.80
CA GLY A 638 -36.67 -39.50 -44.26
C GLY A 638 -37.08 -39.59 -42.78
N SER A 639 -37.02 -38.45 -42.07
CA SER A 639 -37.60 -38.19 -40.71
C SER A 639 -36.91 -38.95 -39.53
N ASN A 640 -37.07 -38.58 -38.25
CA ASN A 640 -37.86 -37.49 -37.64
C ASN A 640 -37.34 -37.06 -36.25
N THR A 641 -37.74 -35.85 -35.78
CA THR A 641 -37.83 -35.36 -34.36
C THR A 641 -36.61 -35.47 -33.40
N GLY A 642 -36.37 -34.52 -32.48
CA GLY A 642 -37.02 -33.23 -32.17
C GLY A 642 -36.25 -32.48 -31.07
N VAL A 643 -36.06 -31.16 -31.17
CA VAL A 643 -36.88 -30.10 -30.53
C VAL A 643 -36.68 -29.99 -28.99
N GLY A 644 -36.29 -28.83 -28.43
CA GLY A 644 -36.01 -27.56 -29.12
C GLY A 644 -35.67 -26.36 -28.22
N GLN A 645 -35.63 -25.18 -28.84
CA GLN A 645 -35.39 -23.87 -28.20
C GLN A 645 -36.69 -23.21 -27.73
N VAL A 646 -36.59 -22.33 -26.72
CA VAL A 646 -37.35 -21.07 -26.61
C VAL A 646 -36.41 -20.06 -25.91
N GLY A 647 -36.29 -18.77 -26.24
CA GLY A 647 -36.93 -17.96 -27.27
C GLY A 647 -37.56 -16.70 -26.66
N GLY A 648 -37.05 -15.50 -26.97
CA GLY A 648 -37.61 -14.25 -26.44
C GLY A 648 -36.81 -12.98 -26.78
N GLU A 649 -37.26 -12.25 -27.80
CA GLU A 649 -36.90 -10.84 -28.02
C GLU A 649 -37.81 -9.91 -27.19
N LEU A 650 -37.43 -8.64 -27.01
CA LEU A 650 -38.33 -7.51 -27.30
C LEU A 650 -37.66 -6.11 -27.27
N SER A 651 -37.90 -5.35 -28.35
CA SER A 651 -38.02 -3.86 -28.44
C SER A 651 -36.92 -2.90 -27.94
N GLN A 652 -36.51 -1.99 -28.84
CA GLN A 652 -36.02 -0.64 -28.50
C GLN A 652 -37.20 0.31 -28.18
N PRO A 653 -36.96 1.55 -27.70
CA PRO A 653 -37.03 2.68 -28.64
C PRO A 653 -36.12 3.91 -28.38
N ALA A 654 -35.83 4.62 -29.48
CA ALA A 654 -35.61 6.08 -29.60
C ALA A 654 -34.41 6.77 -28.91
N ALA A 655 -33.91 7.83 -29.57
CA ALA A 655 -32.67 8.53 -29.23
C ALA A 655 -32.87 9.92 -28.58
N ALA A 656 -31.83 10.40 -27.90
CA ALA A 656 -31.58 11.81 -27.59
C ALA A 656 -30.08 12.11 -27.70
N THR A 657 -29.69 13.37 -27.90
CA THR A 657 -28.35 13.76 -28.39
C THR A 657 -27.59 14.68 -27.44
N SER A 658 -26.32 14.38 -27.14
CA SER A 658 -25.25 15.40 -27.06
C SER A 658 -23.85 14.78 -27.05
N SER A 659 -22.93 15.47 -27.72
CA SER A 659 -21.51 15.16 -27.92
C SER A 659 -20.68 14.75 -26.68
N SER A 660 -19.92 13.67 -26.82
CA SER A 660 -18.64 13.46 -26.13
C SER A 660 -17.56 13.12 -27.16
N GLY A 661 -16.36 13.69 -27.02
CA GLY A 661 -15.24 13.47 -27.94
C GLY A 661 -14.49 12.17 -27.66
N SER A 662 -13.95 11.53 -28.70
CA SER A 662 -13.19 10.27 -28.56
C SER A 662 -11.96 10.45 -27.70
N CYS A 663 -11.88 9.71 -26.59
CA CYS A 663 -10.64 9.47 -25.85
C CYS A 663 -10.15 8.06 -26.20
N THR A 664 -9.18 7.98 -27.12
CA THR A 664 -8.69 6.70 -27.64
C THR A 664 -7.69 6.11 -26.65
N LEU A 665 -8.12 5.14 -25.83
CA LEU A 665 -7.18 4.25 -25.14
C LEU A 665 -6.42 3.43 -26.18
N ILE A 666 -5.10 3.57 -26.19
CA ILE A 666 -4.19 2.54 -26.68
C ILE A 666 -3.64 1.86 -25.42
N ARG A 667 -3.51 0.52 -25.48
CA ARG A 667 -2.98 -0.31 -24.39
C ARG A 667 -1.46 -0.27 -24.35
#